data_AF-A0A7Z7IZU6-F1
#
_entry.id   AF-A0A7Z7IZU6-F1
#
_cell.length_a   1.000
_cell.length_b   1.000
_cell.length_c   1.000
_cell.angle_alpha   90.00
_cell.angle_beta   90.00
_cell.angle_gamma   90.00
#
_symmetry.space_group_name_H-M   'P 1'
#
loop_
_entity.id
_entity.type
_entity.pdbx_description
1 polymer ?
#
loop_
_entity_poly.entity_id
_entity_poly.type
_entity_poly.pdbx_seq_one_letter_code
_entity_poly.pdbx_strand_id
1 'polypeptide(L)'
;MAEQHAKWFDLGRFGAALRLIPRSPLRGVPMTCLEIRHTEVFELVHGLTEGLGREEREAVARRFQSALVEFGFNTVPERVVVPGADGEDERVVRRTFSTKTEFTLTELRRLIPGLEPSDLREMPVSEVVLEPETDPHFVGLWRTFAESVLANEAVKVWTPRVNPFDKPFSESATMAEVKAAKCDARNPLVGGNNVASYFGMAAQLDRANYRSNALIPYYADLDAATANGWSRGELVQVDLPYALPLWVTAKNEVIALRDVRHAPEVMHMEPGRYYPGEDKGLIVGLLREAPQVSEVVAREVERWEAWASAPGTLESAEAFWESVNTVVTTTEEFSDLHPRAITEGGWLLAGPQTAPERPYRARPLSEWAGQQVQALSRLVAAYVDRPAPAVEATIGRVEAAAKTLLEAQAAQLARRKLEELAATVQSDAPAEAGTVRHEDAGEKIGGARKDYARRALTVEDMEAMNAMERRALVVKKNVWPTLDYRRMREEGVEPEAALAIKYLKDVLPTAPQGRVDEPEVLEGYIEAIGTVRDRMATVKTLDDFKEGLRELYALGAAGQNDGRSKSIYGSSVLQRGWGSKACWLIYEGEDGRLPYKIANEIRRKVGRYGEDATDDQRWSPLIKHRREKSESELEEERKQAEQDRELHRPHLDRVVREGPDWRGGRDITADDLMEHFGFRAVEFGNWLPQDERQQVLNMAFDSFCDLAQAIELPPSEVSLGGELAVAFGSRGRGGRGAALAHYEPMRNVINLTRMKGAGVLAHEWWHALDWQLGGKRGYASEIEASRETPMGRLSRAMRQRHTLPEELAGFTGANVNKAQEYIASWCYHEPKDVRERIVEKLAEVRGRVEARFYERTVQHIENTKDNPRFKDAGIQERGVVGYEDFDTASAEFMKAISGLCTERKGLSKVKDKIVQNVDYLLRNMAVYVAVAACRDQGVEPPASLVGGSNSAHTGFYKHAKQLDTLRSSPYWATTRELFARAGAAYVQDKIEARAERSDYLVFGSDAATHEKHPVGNPNPTGRDREALATYFEALMTEYRLQCVKSVEVGLEP
;
A
#
# COMPACT_ATOMS: atom_id res chain seq x y z
N MET A 1 -4.13 -52.82 -46.43
CA MET A 1 -3.75 -51.98 -47.58
C MET A 1 -2.23 -51.99 -47.64
N ALA A 2 -1.61 -52.20 -48.81
CA ALA A 2 -0.15 -52.14 -48.91
C ALA A 2 0.33 -50.70 -48.60
N GLU A 3 1.31 -50.56 -47.72
CA GLU A 3 1.85 -49.26 -47.31
C GLU A 3 2.58 -48.60 -48.49
N GLN A 4 2.08 -47.45 -48.93
CA GLN A 4 2.68 -46.70 -50.04
C GLN A 4 4.01 -46.09 -49.58
N HIS A 5 5.00 -46.07 -50.46
CA HIS A 5 6.31 -45.48 -50.20
C HIS A 5 6.57 -44.30 -51.13
N ALA A 6 7.35 -43.33 -50.65
CA ALA A 6 7.78 -42.17 -51.41
C ALA A 6 9.28 -41.91 -51.17
N LYS A 7 9.98 -41.47 -52.21
CA LYS A 7 11.38 -41.05 -52.12
C LYS A 7 11.47 -39.72 -51.35
N TRP A 8 12.06 -39.75 -50.16
CA TRP A 8 12.07 -38.63 -49.22
C TRP A 8 13.36 -38.54 -48.39
N PHE A 9 13.64 -37.38 -47.80
CA PHE A 9 14.83 -37.17 -46.96
C PHE A 9 14.58 -37.65 -45.53
N ASP A 10 15.33 -38.66 -45.10
CA ASP A 10 15.36 -39.17 -43.73
C ASP A 10 16.27 -38.28 -42.87
N LEU A 11 15.64 -37.45 -42.03
CA LEU A 11 16.34 -36.54 -41.12
C LEU A 11 16.49 -37.10 -39.70
N GLY A 12 16.14 -38.37 -39.46
CA GLY A 12 16.06 -38.95 -38.12
C GLY A 12 17.36 -38.84 -37.33
N ARG A 13 18.51 -39.09 -37.99
CA ARG A 13 19.85 -38.97 -37.36
C ARG A 13 20.22 -37.55 -36.92
N PHE A 14 19.50 -36.54 -37.40
CA PHE A 14 19.66 -35.13 -37.04
C PHE A 14 18.67 -34.69 -35.95
N GLY A 15 17.87 -35.60 -35.39
CA GLY A 15 16.85 -35.27 -34.40
C GLY A 15 15.65 -34.50 -34.99
N ALA A 16 15.46 -34.54 -36.31
CA ALA A 16 14.41 -33.83 -37.03
C ALA A 16 13.66 -34.72 -38.02
N ALA A 17 12.56 -34.22 -38.58
CA ALA A 17 11.85 -34.81 -39.70
C ALA A 17 11.35 -33.71 -40.64
N LEU A 18 11.47 -33.93 -41.95
CA LEU A 18 10.81 -33.10 -42.95
C LEU A 18 9.50 -33.79 -43.31
N ARG A 19 8.37 -33.11 -43.16
CA ARG A 19 7.03 -33.69 -43.35
C ARG A 19 6.22 -32.90 -44.37
N LEU A 20 5.30 -33.55 -45.06
CA LEU A 20 4.33 -32.91 -45.95
C LEU A 20 2.97 -32.82 -45.27
N ILE A 21 2.37 -31.63 -45.24
CA ILE A 21 1.01 -31.39 -44.78
C ILE A 21 0.12 -31.24 -46.01
N PRO A 22 -0.95 -32.04 -46.12
CA PRO A 22 -1.84 -31.98 -47.26
C PRO A 22 -2.61 -30.65 -47.30
N ARG A 23 -3.19 -30.35 -48.47
CA ARG A 23 -4.01 -29.17 -48.68
C ARG A 23 -5.22 -29.17 -47.74
N SER A 24 -5.29 -28.19 -46.83
CA SER A 24 -6.48 -27.94 -45.99
C SER A 24 -7.42 -26.91 -46.62
N PRO A 25 -8.76 -27.00 -46.43
CA PRO A 25 -9.70 -25.99 -46.89
C PRO A 25 -9.40 -24.56 -46.41
N LEU A 26 -8.80 -24.39 -45.23
CA LEU A 26 -8.47 -23.07 -44.68
C LEU A 26 -7.18 -22.48 -45.24
N ARG A 27 -6.14 -23.31 -45.47
CA ARG A 27 -4.87 -22.85 -46.04
C ARG A 27 -4.94 -22.73 -47.56
N GLY A 28 -5.68 -23.61 -48.21
CA GLY A 28 -5.84 -23.65 -49.67
C GLY A 28 -4.63 -24.17 -50.44
N VAL A 29 -3.50 -24.46 -49.76
CA VAL A 29 -2.24 -24.98 -50.34
C VAL A 29 -1.68 -26.13 -49.49
N PRO A 30 -0.93 -27.08 -50.07
CA PRO A 30 -0.09 -28.00 -49.29
C PRO A 30 1.09 -27.25 -48.66
N MET A 31 1.68 -27.81 -47.60
CA MET A 31 2.83 -27.23 -46.91
C MET A 31 3.88 -28.28 -46.58
N THR A 32 5.13 -27.86 -46.43
CA THR A 32 6.17 -28.66 -45.79
C THR A 32 6.39 -28.17 -44.37
N CYS A 33 6.50 -29.12 -43.43
CA CYS A 33 6.79 -28.89 -42.03
C CYS A 33 8.17 -29.44 -41.69
N LEU A 34 9.06 -28.61 -41.16
CA LEU A 34 10.29 -29.05 -40.53
C LEU A 34 10.00 -29.23 -39.03
N GLU A 35 10.07 -30.48 -38.59
CA GLU A 35 9.73 -30.92 -37.25
C GLU A 35 11.02 -31.29 -36.47
N ILE A 36 11.36 -30.51 -35.44
CA ILE A 36 12.46 -30.82 -34.52
C ILE A 36 11.92 -31.69 -33.41
N ARG A 37 12.29 -32.98 -33.41
CA ARG A 37 11.76 -34.02 -32.52
C ARG A 37 12.60 -34.20 -31.26
N HIS A 38 13.92 -34.05 -31.40
CA HIS A 38 14.88 -34.20 -30.30
C HIS A 38 15.77 -32.96 -30.27
N THR A 39 15.40 -31.98 -29.44
CA THR A 39 16.09 -30.68 -29.37
C THR A 39 17.58 -30.85 -29.06
N GLU A 40 17.94 -31.75 -28.14
CA GLU A 40 19.34 -31.99 -27.77
C GLU A 40 20.17 -32.60 -28.91
N VAL A 41 19.60 -33.57 -29.63
CA VAL A 41 20.25 -34.20 -30.80
C VAL A 41 20.38 -33.18 -31.92
N PHE A 42 19.33 -32.41 -32.17
CA PHE A 42 19.32 -31.34 -33.17
C PHE A 42 20.40 -30.30 -32.84
N GLU A 43 20.43 -29.78 -31.61
CA GLU A 43 21.42 -28.81 -31.18
C GLU A 43 22.84 -29.37 -31.22
N LEU A 44 23.06 -30.62 -30.84
CA LEU A 44 24.37 -31.28 -30.93
C LEU A 44 24.87 -31.38 -32.37
N VAL A 45 24.03 -31.85 -33.30
CA VAL A 45 24.41 -32.01 -34.71
C VAL A 45 24.55 -30.66 -35.41
N HIS A 46 23.82 -29.64 -34.96
CA HIS A 46 23.97 -28.27 -35.43
C HIS A 46 25.15 -27.51 -34.82
N GLY A 47 25.90 -28.11 -33.89
CA GLY A 47 27.00 -27.44 -33.20
C GLY A 47 26.53 -26.30 -32.30
N LEU A 48 25.45 -26.51 -31.56
CA LEU A 48 24.88 -25.56 -30.60
C LEU A 48 25.18 -25.95 -29.14
N THR A 49 25.71 -27.15 -28.88
CA THR A 49 26.03 -27.64 -27.53
C THR A 49 27.55 -27.85 -27.31
N GLU A 50 28.04 -27.18 -26.26
CA GLU A 50 29.38 -27.18 -25.64
C GLU A 50 30.62 -26.85 -26.51
N GLY A 51 31.61 -26.14 -25.91
CA GLY A 51 32.89 -25.78 -26.54
C GLY A 51 32.93 -24.50 -27.39
N LEU A 52 31.79 -24.00 -27.88
CA LEU A 52 31.71 -22.77 -28.69
C LEU A 52 31.45 -21.51 -27.86
N GLY A 53 32.07 -20.39 -28.24
CA GLY A 53 31.85 -19.08 -27.67
C GLY A 53 30.46 -18.50 -28.01
N ARG A 54 30.01 -17.47 -27.27
CA ARG A 54 28.68 -16.86 -27.45
C ARG A 54 28.44 -16.37 -28.89
N GLU A 55 29.42 -15.70 -29.49
CA GLU A 55 29.30 -15.14 -30.85
C GLU A 55 29.15 -16.23 -31.93
N GLU A 56 29.81 -17.37 -31.76
CA GLU A 56 29.77 -18.50 -32.69
C GLU A 56 28.40 -19.20 -32.64
N ARG A 57 27.87 -19.42 -31.44
CA ARG A 57 26.50 -19.95 -31.27
C ARG A 57 25.46 -19.02 -31.87
N GLU A 58 25.60 -17.72 -31.67
CA GLU A 58 24.72 -16.72 -32.28
C GLU A 58 24.86 -16.72 -33.82
N ALA A 59 26.05 -16.93 -34.37
CA ALA A 59 26.27 -17.02 -35.82
C ALA A 59 25.61 -18.27 -36.43
N VAL A 60 25.70 -19.42 -35.77
CA VAL A 60 25.02 -20.67 -36.19
C VAL A 60 23.50 -20.49 -36.14
N ALA A 61 22.96 -19.94 -35.05
CA ALA A 61 21.54 -19.66 -34.92
C ALA A 61 21.04 -18.67 -36.00
N ARG A 62 21.80 -17.60 -36.29
CA ARG A 62 21.49 -16.65 -37.37
C ARG A 62 21.47 -17.30 -38.74
N ARG A 63 22.40 -18.21 -39.04
CA ARG A 63 22.43 -18.95 -40.31
C ARG A 63 21.20 -19.84 -40.48
N PHE A 64 20.83 -20.58 -39.44
CA PHE A 64 19.63 -21.42 -39.45
C PHE A 64 18.36 -20.57 -39.66
N GLN A 65 18.21 -19.49 -38.91
CA GLN A 65 17.10 -18.54 -39.07
C GLN A 65 17.06 -17.93 -40.49
N SER A 66 18.21 -17.56 -41.05
CA SER A 66 18.30 -17.03 -42.42
C SER A 66 17.86 -18.06 -43.46
N ALA A 67 18.25 -19.33 -43.28
CA ALA A 67 17.85 -20.42 -44.16
C ALA A 67 16.34 -20.74 -44.06
N LEU A 68 15.75 -20.67 -42.86
CA LEU A 68 14.30 -20.77 -42.69
C LEU A 68 13.58 -19.71 -43.54
N VAL A 69 13.98 -18.44 -43.41
CA VAL A 69 13.40 -17.33 -44.18
C VAL A 69 13.61 -17.52 -45.69
N GLU A 70 14.82 -17.88 -46.12
CA GLU A 70 15.16 -18.10 -47.54
C GLU A 70 14.23 -19.14 -48.19
N PHE A 71 13.91 -20.20 -47.46
CA PHE A 71 13.06 -21.28 -47.97
C PHE A 71 11.58 -21.14 -47.58
N GLY A 72 11.17 -19.96 -47.12
CA GLY A 72 9.77 -19.63 -46.84
C GLY A 72 9.19 -20.31 -45.60
N PHE A 73 10.03 -20.84 -44.71
CA PHE A 73 9.59 -21.28 -43.39
C PHE A 73 9.30 -20.09 -42.49
N ASN A 74 8.27 -20.20 -41.67
CA ASN A 74 8.09 -19.25 -40.57
C ASN A 74 9.21 -19.42 -39.52
N THR A 75 9.65 -18.29 -38.94
CA THR A 75 10.82 -18.23 -38.05
C THR A 75 10.48 -18.49 -36.58
N VAL A 76 9.20 -18.34 -36.22
CA VAL A 76 8.69 -18.64 -34.89
C VAL A 76 7.99 -20.00 -34.94
N PRO A 77 8.59 -21.07 -34.37
CA PRO A 77 8.01 -22.40 -34.43
C PRO A 77 6.76 -22.52 -33.58
N GLU A 78 5.83 -23.36 -34.04
CA GLU A 78 4.78 -23.92 -33.20
C GLU A 78 5.37 -24.95 -32.24
N ARG A 79 4.95 -24.90 -30.97
CA ARG A 79 5.35 -25.88 -29.94
C ARG A 79 4.20 -26.85 -29.73
N VAL A 80 4.43 -28.13 -29.99
CA VAL A 80 3.43 -29.19 -29.87
C VAL A 80 3.92 -30.22 -28.84
N VAL A 81 3.05 -30.61 -27.92
CA VAL A 81 3.31 -31.73 -27.02
C VAL A 81 2.74 -32.98 -27.68
N VAL A 82 3.57 -34.01 -27.84
CA VAL A 82 3.12 -35.29 -28.40
C VAL A 82 3.42 -36.40 -27.38
N PRO A 83 2.58 -37.45 -27.32
CA PRO A 83 2.84 -38.60 -26.45
C PRO A 83 4.22 -39.21 -26.72
N GLY A 84 4.89 -39.67 -25.65
CA GLY A 84 6.08 -40.52 -25.76
C GLY A 84 5.73 -41.89 -26.34
N ALA A 85 6.75 -42.65 -26.78
CA ALA A 85 6.54 -44.07 -27.08
C ALA A 85 6.17 -44.83 -25.80
N ASP A 86 5.61 -46.05 -25.90
CA ASP A 86 5.12 -46.85 -24.76
C ASP A 86 6.03 -46.78 -23.50
N GLY A 87 5.62 -45.99 -22.50
CA GLY A 87 6.34 -45.81 -21.23
C GLY A 87 7.32 -44.62 -21.15
N GLU A 88 7.44 -43.79 -22.19
CA GLU A 88 8.22 -42.54 -22.20
C GLU A 88 7.35 -41.32 -21.83
N ASP A 89 7.98 -40.32 -21.20
CA ASP A 89 7.36 -39.03 -20.90
C ASP A 89 6.93 -38.29 -22.19
N GLU A 90 5.92 -37.42 -22.08
CA GLU A 90 5.49 -36.53 -23.17
C GLU A 90 6.68 -35.73 -23.74
N ARG A 91 6.81 -35.70 -25.07
CA ARG A 91 7.90 -34.98 -25.74
C ARG A 91 7.40 -33.70 -26.38
N VAL A 92 8.25 -32.67 -26.33
CA VAL A 92 7.98 -31.36 -26.94
C VAL A 92 8.63 -31.31 -28.31
N VAL A 93 7.81 -31.10 -29.32
CA VAL A 93 8.21 -30.97 -30.71
C VAL A 93 8.05 -29.52 -31.16
N ARG A 94 8.97 -29.05 -32.02
CA ARG A 94 8.92 -27.71 -32.61
C ARG A 94 8.71 -27.81 -34.12
N ARG A 95 7.65 -27.17 -34.63
CA ARG A 95 7.26 -27.22 -36.05
C ARG A 95 7.38 -25.85 -36.71
N THR A 96 8.00 -25.81 -37.87
CA THR A 96 8.02 -24.64 -38.76
C THR A 96 7.50 -25.03 -40.13
N PHE A 97 6.82 -24.12 -40.83
CA PHE A 97 6.02 -24.43 -42.01
C PHE A 97 6.41 -23.55 -43.19
N SER A 98 6.54 -24.15 -44.37
CA SER A 98 6.77 -23.48 -45.65
C SER A 98 5.75 -23.92 -46.71
N THR A 99 5.42 -23.04 -47.63
CA THR A 99 4.63 -23.39 -48.83
C THR A 99 5.46 -24.05 -49.92
N LYS A 100 6.80 -24.08 -49.78
CA LYS A 100 7.69 -24.83 -50.68
C LYS A 100 7.55 -26.31 -50.36
N THR A 101 7.13 -27.11 -51.34
CA THR A 101 6.91 -28.56 -51.20
C THR A 101 8.03 -29.42 -51.79
N GLU A 102 8.99 -28.79 -52.47
CA GLU A 102 10.10 -29.46 -53.16
C GLU A 102 11.44 -28.85 -52.75
N PHE A 103 12.40 -29.71 -52.39
CA PHE A 103 13.72 -29.29 -51.97
C PHE A 103 14.82 -30.13 -52.65
N THR A 104 15.85 -29.46 -53.12
CA THR A 104 17.11 -30.10 -53.54
C THR A 104 17.97 -30.44 -52.33
N LEU A 105 18.86 -31.43 -52.47
CA LEU A 105 19.85 -31.76 -51.43
C LEU A 105 20.69 -30.53 -51.03
N THR A 106 21.06 -29.67 -51.98
CA THR A 106 21.85 -28.46 -51.72
C THR A 106 21.09 -27.45 -50.88
N GLU A 107 19.79 -27.28 -51.12
CA GLU A 107 18.93 -26.40 -50.31
C GLU A 107 18.77 -26.96 -48.89
N LEU A 108 18.44 -28.26 -48.75
CA LEU A 108 18.26 -28.86 -47.42
C LEU A 108 19.55 -28.91 -46.60
N ARG A 109 20.72 -29.03 -47.22
CA ARG A 109 22.02 -28.92 -46.53
C ARG A 109 22.25 -27.59 -45.81
N ARG A 110 21.57 -26.52 -46.25
CA ARG A 110 21.63 -25.23 -45.55
C ARG A 110 20.78 -25.21 -44.28
N LEU A 111 19.68 -25.96 -44.26
CA LEU A 111 18.85 -26.17 -43.07
C LEU A 111 19.46 -27.22 -42.14
N ILE A 112 20.01 -28.31 -42.70
CA ILE A 112 20.57 -29.49 -42.03
C ILE A 112 22.01 -29.72 -42.50
N PRO A 113 23.01 -29.06 -41.90
CA PRO A 113 24.42 -29.29 -42.20
C PRO A 113 24.79 -30.77 -41.96
N GLY A 114 25.49 -31.37 -42.91
CA GLY A 114 25.88 -32.79 -42.84
C GLY A 114 24.94 -33.76 -43.56
N LEU A 115 23.86 -33.29 -44.18
CA LEU A 115 22.98 -34.13 -45.01
C LEU A 115 23.73 -34.71 -46.23
N GLU A 116 23.53 -35.99 -46.52
CA GLU A 116 24.22 -36.73 -47.60
C GLU A 116 23.22 -37.27 -48.64
N PRO A 117 23.66 -37.57 -49.88
CA PRO A 117 22.77 -38.16 -50.89
C PRO A 117 22.13 -39.48 -50.44
N SER A 118 22.78 -40.22 -49.54
CA SER A 118 22.31 -41.47 -48.93
C SER A 118 21.17 -41.30 -47.92
N ASP A 119 20.88 -40.06 -47.49
CA ASP A 119 19.73 -39.74 -46.64
C ASP A 119 18.43 -39.62 -47.44
N LEU A 120 18.49 -39.59 -48.78
CA LEU A 120 17.32 -39.67 -49.66
C LEU A 120 16.93 -41.14 -49.88
N ARG A 121 15.86 -41.61 -49.23
CA ARG A 121 15.46 -43.02 -49.17
C ARG A 121 13.99 -43.20 -49.55
N GLU A 122 13.61 -44.43 -49.91
CA GLU A 122 12.19 -44.79 -50.00
C GLU A 122 11.64 -44.92 -48.57
N MET A 123 10.69 -44.07 -48.22
CA MET A 123 10.08 -44.02 -46.88
C MET A 123 8.57 -44.29 -46.99
N PRO A 124 7.96 -44.93 -45.97
CA PRO A 124 6.51 -45.03 -45.90
C PRO A 124 5.84 -43.65 -45.97
N VAL A 125 4.73 -43.54 -46.70
CA VAL A 125 3.96 -42.27 -46.81
C VAL A 125 3.46 -41.81 -45.44
N SER A 126 3.19 -42.74 -44.52
CA SER A 126 2.88 -42.49 -43.09
C SER A 126 4.02 -41.78 -42.33
N GLU A 127 5.27 -41.95 -42.77
CA GLU A 127 6.44 -41.25 -42.23
C GLU A 127 6.78 -39.95 -42.96
N VAL A 128 6.17 -39.70 -44.12
CA VAL A 128 6.39 -38.49 -44.92
C VAL A 128 5.28 -37.47 -44.69
N VAL A 129 4.04 -37.92 -44.68
CA VAL A 129 2.87 -37.06 -44.46
C VAL A 129 2.71 -36.84 -42.95
N LEU A 130 2.48 -35.58 -42.57
CA LEU A 130 2.02 -35.25 -41.23
C LEU A 130 0.50 -35.13 -41.32
N GLU A 131 -0.18 -36.23 -41.01
CA GLU A 131 -1.61 -36.16 -40.71
C GLU A 131 -1.76 -35.57 -39.31
N PRO A 132 -2.64 -34.58 -39.11
CA PRO A 132 -2.93 -34.10 -37.77
C PRO A 132 -3.57 -35.23 -36.96
N GLU A 133 -2.85 -35.78 -35.99
CA GLU A 133 -3.33 -36.82 -35.06
C GLU A 133 -4.37 -36.24 -34.09
N THR A 134 -5.58 -35.95 -34.56
CA THR A 134 -6.62 -35.40 -33.69
C THR A 134 -7.16 -36.50 -32.79
N ASP A 135 -6.90 -36.38 -31.49
CA ASP A 135 -7.50 -37.23 -30.46
C ASP A 135 -9.04 -37.24 -30.65
N PRO A 136 -9.66 -38.41 -30.90
CA PRO A 136 -11.11 -38.52 -31.06
C PRO A 136 -11.90 -37.91 -29.90
N HIS A 137 -11.32 -37.86 -28.69
CA HIS A 137 -11.91 -37.19 -27.54
C HIS A 137 -12.12 -35.69 -27.78
N PHE A 138 -11.06 -34.94 -28.14
CA PHE A 138 -11.19 -33.50 -28.39
C PHE A 138 -12.05 -33.19 -29.62
N VAL A 139 -11.99 -34.03 -30.66
CA VAL A 139 -12.87 -33.90 -31.83
C VAL A 139 -14.34 -34.01 -31.42
N GLY A 140 -14.68 -34.92 -30.50
CA GLY A 140 -16.01 -35.03 -29.90
C GLY A 140 -16.42 -33.77 -29.15
N LEU A 141 -15.54 -33.24 -28.30
CA LEU A 141 -15.79 -32.01 -27.54
C LEU A 141 -16.03 -30.79 -28.45
N TRP A 142 -15.18 -30.60 -29.47
CA TRP A 142 -15.35 -29.49 -30.43
C TRP A 142 -16.60 -29.64 -31.30
N ARG A 143 -17.02 -30.86 -31.62
CA ARG A 143 -18.29 -31.09 -32.30
C ARG A 143 -19.45 -30.64 -31.43
N THR A 144 -19.50 -31.07 -30.18
CA THR A 144 -20.53 -30.66 -29.21
C THR A 144 -20.54 -29.13 -29.08
N PHE A 145 -19.38 -28.52 -28.86
CA PHE A 145 -19.27 -27.06 -28.73
C PHE A 145 -19.72 -26.31 -29.99
N ALA A 146 -19.40 -26.83 -31.18
CA ALA A 146 -19.88 -26.24 -32.42
C ALA A 146 -21.41 -26.34 -32.54
N GLU A 147 -21.99 -27.48 -32.18
CA GLU A 147 -23.44 -27.74 -32.29
C GLU A 147 -24.27 -27.04 -31.20
N SER A 148 -23.71 -26.81 -30.01
CA SER A 148 -24.41 -26.17 -28.88
C SER A 148 -24.11 -24.68 -28.72
N VAL A 149 -22.88 -24.23 -29.05
CA VAL A 149 -22.43 -22.85 -28.81
C VAL A 149 -22.32 -22.09 -30.12
N LEU A 150 -21.44 -22.52 -31.04
CA LEU A 150 -21.19 -21.76 -32.27
C LEU A 150 -22.40 -21.71 -33.21
N ALA A 151 -23.18 -22.80 -33.25
CA ALA A 151 -24.41 -22.89 -34.01
C ALA A 151 -25.52 -21.98 -33.50
N ASN A 152 -25.45 -21.51 -32.25
CA ASN A 152 -26.37 -20.50 -31.69
C ASN A 152 -25.77 -19.08 -31.76
N GLU A 153 -24.45 -19.00 -31.69
CA GLU A 153 -23.68 -17.76 -31.76
C GLU A 153 -23.83 -17.06 -33.12
N ALA A 154 -23.46 -17.75 -34.21
CA ALA A 154 -23.38 -17.15 -35.55
C ALA A 154 -24.64 -17.41 -36.39
N VAL A 155 -25.82 -17.27 -35.76
CA VAL A 155 -27.14 -17.43 -36.40
C VAL A 155 -27.64 -16.11 -36.94
N LYS A 156 -28.14 -16.11 -38.19
CA LYS A 156 -28.73 -14.95 -38.85
C LYS A 156 -27.83 -13.71 -38.82
N VAL A 157 -26.51 -13.94 -38.86
CA VAL A 157 -25.49 -12.89 -38.92
C VAL A 157 -25.38 -12.36 -40.34
N TRP A 158 -24.88 -11.13 -40.48
CA TRP A 158 -24.68 -10.50 -41.77
C TRP A 158 -23.21 -10.59 -42.16
N THR A 159 -22.93 -11.12 -43.35
CA THR A 159 -21.57 -11.20 -43.90
C THR A 159 -21.56 -10.63 -45.33
N PRO A 160 -20.43 -10.08 -45.80
CA PRO A 160 -20.27 -9.71 -47.20
C PRO A 160 -20.49 -10.91 -48.13
N ARG A 161 -21.26 -10.71 -49.22
CA ARG A 161 -21.48 -11.73 -50.26
C ARG A 161 -20.17 -12.23 -50.86
N VAL A 162 -19.19 -11.33 -50.95
CA VAL A 162 -17.82 -11.64 -51.35
C VAL A 162 -16.95 -11.49 -50.11
N ASN A 163 -16.43 -12.59 -49.58
CA ASN A 163 -15.58 -12.56 -48.39
C ASN A 163 -14.28 -11.77 -48.72
N PRO A 164 -14.01 -10.63 -48.07
CA PRO A 164 -12.85 -9.80 -48.38
C PRO A 164 -11.52 -10.47 -48.08
N PHE A 165 -11.52 -11.55 -47.29
CA PHE A 165 -10.32 -12.32 -46.99
C PHE A 165 -10.05 -13.46 -47.97
N ASP A 166 -11.01 -13.82 -48.84
CA ASP A 166 -10.90 -14.97 -49.75
C ASP A 166 -9.95 -14.66 -50.91
N LYS A 167 -8.64 -14.76 -50.62
CA LYS A 167 -7.52 -14.50 -51.53
C LYS A 167 -6.62 -15.73 -51.63
N PRO A 168 -5.81 -15.86 -52.69
CA PRO A 168 -4.74 -16.85 -52.73
C PRO A 168 -3.82 -16.73 -51.51
N PHE A 169 -3.26 -17.86 -51.04
CA PHE A 169 -2.39 -17.88 -49.85
C PHE A 169 -1.22 -16.88 -49.95
N SER A 170 -0.62 -16.75 -51.14
CA SER A 170 0.50 -15.83 -51.42
C SER A 170 0.14 -14.35 -51.30
N GLU A 171 -1.15 -14.00 -51.43
CA GLU A 171 -1.66 -12.62 -51.32
C GLU A 171 -2.35 -12.36 -49.97
N SER A 172 -2.41 -13.38 -49.11
CA SER A 172 -3.10 -13.33 -47.83
C SER A 172 -2.17 -12.80 -46.74
N ALA A 173 -2.67 -11.85 -45.94
CA ALA A 173 -1.92 -11.29 -44.83
C ALA A 173 -1.73 -12.32 -43.71
N THR A 174 -0.69 -12.14 -42.91
CA THR A 174 -0.46 -12.89 -41.66
C THR A 174 -1.57 -12.60 -40.65
N MET A 175 -1.79 -13.48 -39.67
CA MET A 175 -2.80 -13.23 -38.63
C MET A 175 -2.42 -12.01 -37.79
N ALA A 176 -1.12 -11.80 -37.57
CA ALA A 176 -0.60 -10.64 -36.86
C ALA A 176 -0.88 -9.32 -37.61
N GLU A 177 -0.69 -9.30 -38.94
CA GLU A 177 -0.98 -8.12 -39.78
C GLU A 177 -2.47 -7.79 -39.79
N VAL A 178 -3.37 -8.78 -39.91
CA VAL A 178 -4.81 -8.54 -39.85
C VAL A 178 -5.21 -7.96 -38.50
N LYS A 179 -4.67 -8.54 -37.42
CA LYS A 179 -4.96 -8.08 -36.05
C LYS A 179 -4.48 -6.63 -35.84
N ALA A 180 -3.28 -6.28 -36.30
CA ALA A 180 -2.81 -4.90 -36.23
C ALA A 180 -3.71 -3.96 -37.07
N ALA A 181 -4.01 -4.31 -38.31
CA ALA A 181 -4.77 -3.45 -39.21
C ALA A 181 -6.23 -3.19 -38.77
N LYS A 182 -6.89 -4.18 -38.14
CA LYS A 182 -8.32 -4.11 -37.79
C LYS A 182 -8.61 -3.97 -36.30
N CYS A 183 -7.65 -4.28 -35.42
CA CYS A 183 -7.86 -4.37 -33.97
C CYS A 183 -6.86 -3.53 -33.16
N ASP A 184 -6.37 -2.41 -33.72
CA ASP A 184 -5.54 -1.44 -32.98
C ASP A 184 -6.37 -0.65 -31.94
N ALA A 185 -7.61 -0.29 -32.29
CA ALA A 185 -8.55 0.32 -31.36
C ALA A 185 -9.28 -0.76 -30.55
N ARG A 186 -9.44 -0.56 -29.23
CA ARG A 186 -10.15 -1.50 -28.35
C ARG A 186 -11.66 -1.43 -28.55
N ASN A 187 -12.34 -2.56 -28.54
CA ASN A 187 -13.79 -2.60 -28.42
C ASN A 187 -14.22 -2.17 -27.00
N PRO A 188 -15.12 -1.18 -26.87
CA PRO A 188 -15.53 -0.64 -25.58
C PRO A 188 -16.34 -1.64 -24.74
N LEU A 189 -17.23 -2.41 -25.37
CA LEU A 189 -18.18 -3.30 -24.67
C LEU A 189 -17.54 -4.58 -24.13
N VAL A 190 -16.38 -4.98 -24.65
CA VAL A 190 -15.76 -6.30 -24.37
C VAL A 190 -14.47 -6.19 -23.55
N GLY A 191 -14.07 -4.97 -23.17
CA GLY A 191 -12.84 -4.72 -22.42
C GLY A 191 -11.54 -5.06 -23.17
N GLY A 192 -11.63 -5.26 -24.50
CA GLY A 192 -10.54 -5.72 -25.37
C GLY A 192 -11.05 -6.20 -26.72
N ASN A 193 -10.14 -6.75 -27.54
CA ASN A 193 -10.47 -7.16 -28.92
C ASN A 193 -10.56 -8.67 -29.11
N ASN A 194 -10.13 -9.49 -28.16
CA ASN A 194 -10.15 -10.96 -28.32
C ASN A 194 -11.47 -11.52 -27.82
N VAL A 195 -12.07 -12.48 -28.53
CA VAL A 195 -13.29 -13.17 -28.09
C VAL A 195 -12.95 -14.38 -27.21
N ALA A 196 -11.83 -15.06 -27.47
CA ALA A 196 -11.34 -16.18 -26.66
C ALA A 196 -10.80 -15.77 -25.28
N SER A 197 -11.03 -16.57 -24.25
CA SER A 197 -10.33 -16.47 -22.95
C SER A 197 -8.88 -16.98 -23.04
N TYR A 198 -8.60 -17.91 -23.96
CA TYR A 198 -7.25 -18.37 -24.25
C TYR A 198 -6.41 -17.29 -24.94
N PHE A 199 -5.46 -16.71 -24.21
CA PHE A 199 -4.50 -15.77 -24.78
C PHE A 199 -3.61 -16.46 -25.81
N GLY A 200 -3.51 -15.86 -27.01
CA GLY A 200 -2.53 -16.27 -28.02
C GLY A 200 -3.04 -17.19 -29.13
N MET A 201 -4.35 -17.48 -29.22
CA MET A 201 -4.93 -18.25 -30.33
C MET A 201 -4.54 -17.70 -31.72
N ALA A 202 -4.58 -16.37 -31.88
CA ALA A 202 -4.09 -15.66 -33.05
C ALA A 202 -2.64 -16.03 -33.41
N ALA A 203 -1.75 -16.01 -32.41
CA ALA A 203 -0.34 -16.31 -32.56
C ALA A 203 -0.11 -17.81 -32.80
N GLN A 204 -0.94 -18.68 -32.24
CA GLN A 204 -0.90 -20.12 -32.50
C GLN A 204 -1.24 -20.41 -33.97
N LEU A 205 -2.34 -19.84 -34.48
CA LEU A 205 -2.71 -19.93 -35.90
C LEU A 205 -1.62 -19.35 -36.81
N ASP A 206 -0.99 -18.23 -36.43
CA ASP A 206 0.11 -17.64 -37.19
C ASP A 206 1.36 -18.54 -37.20
N ARG A 207 1.70 -19.16 -36.07
CA ARG A 207 2.80 -20.15 -35.95
C ARG A 207 2.52 -21.44 -36.71
N ALA A 208 1.25 -21.81 -36.88
CA ALA A 208 0.80 -22.89 -37.75
C ALA A 208 0.62 -22.44 -39.22
N ASN A 209 1.07 -21.22 -39.55
CA ASN A 209 1.09 -20.60 -40.87
C ASN A 209 -0.29 -20.48 -41.53
N TYR A 210 -1.35 -20.30 -40.74
CA TYR A 210 -2.62 -19.81 -41.27
C TYR A 210 -2.50 -18.34 -41.66
N ARG A 211 -3.19 -17.96 -42.73
CA ARG A 211 -3.25 -16.59 -43.24
C ARG A 211 -4.68 -16.09 -43.31
N SER A 212 -4.87 -14.82 -43.66
CA SER A 212 -6.17 -14.16 -43.68
C SER A 212 -7.24 -14.93 -44.46
N ASN A 213 -6.90 -15.68 -45.51
CA ASN A 213 -7.83 -16.52 -46.26
C ASN A 213 -8.55 -17.61 -45.45
N ALA A 214 -8.09 -17.91 -44.24
CA ALA A 214 -8.79 -18.78 -43.31
C ALA A 214 -9.94 -18.05 -42.55
N LEU A 215 -10.09 -16.74 -42.71
CA LEU A 215 -11.00 -15.90 -41.93
C LEU A 215 -12.29 -15.54 -42.69
N ILE A 216 -13.31 -15.15 -41.92
CA ILE A 216 -14.57 -14.57 -42.40
C ILE A 216 -15.01 -13.43 -41.47
N PRO A 217 -15.40 -12.26 -42.00
CA PRO A 217 -16.00 -11.21 -41.19
C PRO A 217 -17.53 -11.36 -41.16
N TYR A 218 -18.15 -11.04 -40.02
CA TYR A 218 -19.59 -10.91 -39.93
C TYR A 218 -20.01 -9.91 -38.85
N TYR A 219 -21.29 -9.54 -38.88
CA TYR A 219 -21.93 -8.58 -38.01
C TYR A 219 -23.17 -9.20 -37.37
N ALA A 220 -23.44 -8.82 -36.12
CA ALA A 220 -24.58 -9.32 -35.36
C ALA A 220 -25.93 -8.89 -35.98
N ASP A 221 -25.95 -7.69 -36.58
CA ASP A 221 -27.10 -7.04 -37.22
C ASP A 221 -26.68 -6.18 -38.43
N LEU A 222 -27.67 -5.66 -39.15
CA LEU A 222 -27.48 -4.89 -40.37
C LEU A 222 -26.97 -3.47 -40.09
N ASP A 223 -27.34 -2.87 -38.96
CA ASP A 223 -26.98 -1.49 -38.63
C ASP A 223 -25.49 -1.40 -38.31
N ALA A 224 -24.94 -2.36 -37.57
CA ALA A 224 -23.51 -2.50 -37.35
C ALA A 224 -22.73 -2.66 -38.67
N ALA A 225 -23.25 -3.46 -39.61
CA ALA A 225 -22.62 -3.65 -40.92
C ALA A 225 -22.62 -2.38 -41.76
N THR A 226 -23.75 -1.66 -41.80
CA THR A 226 -23.87 -0.40 -42.55
C THR A 226 -23.03 0.73 -41.94
N ALA A 227 -22.91 0.79 -40.61
CA ALA A 227 -21.98 1.70 -39.92
C ALA A 227 -20.50 1.45 -40.28
N ASN A 228 -20.18 0.24 -40.76
CA ASN A 228 -18.86 -0.12 -41.29
C ASN A 228 -18.72 0.11 -42.80
N GLY A 229 -19.67 0.79 -43.43
CA GLY A 229 -19.59 1.22 -44.82
C GLY A 229 -20.13 0.22 -45.84
N TRP A 230 -20.72 -0.89 -45.40
CA TRP A 230 -21.35 -1.86 -46.32
C TRP A 230 -22.72 -1.38 -46.78
N SER A 231 -23.01 -1.53 -48.06
CA SER A 231 -24.38 -1.36 -48.56
C SER A 231 -25.19 -2.65 -48.38
N ARG A 232 -26.51 -2.54 -48.18
CA ARG A 232 -27.40 -3.70 -47.98
C ARG A 232 -27.33 -4.73 -49.12
N GLY A 233 -27.06 -4.29 -50.36
CA GLY A 233 -26.95 -5.17 -51.52
C GLY A 233 -25.70 -6.06 -51.50
N GLU A 234 -24.63 -5.61 -50.85
CA GLU A 234 -23.36 -6.32 -50.73
C GLU A 234 -23.34 -7.37 -49.61
N LEU A 235 -24.37 -7.35 -48.76
CA LEU A 235 -24.49 -8.24 -47.61
C LEU A 235 -25.48 -9.37 -47.87
N VAL A 236 -25.26 -10.47 -47.15
CA VAL A 236 -26.17 -11.60 -47.08
C VAL A 236 -26.31 -12.06 -45.62
N GLN A 237 -27.52 -12.44 -45.24
CA GLN A 237 -27.78 -13.03 -43.94
C GLN A 237 -27.58 -14.54 -44.04
N VAL A 238 -26.77 -15.10 -43.15
CA VAL A 238 -26.36 -16.51 -43.16
C VAL A 238 -26.24 -17.07 -41.76
N ASP A 239 -26.20 -18.38 -41.66
CA ASP A 239 -25.79 -19.11 -40.45
C ASP A 239 -24.38 -19.67 -40.67
N LEU A 240 -23.48 -19.46 -39.70
CA LEU A 240 -22.08 -19.90 -39.77
C LEU A 240 -21.73 -20.82 -38.58
N PRO A 241 -22.30 -22.04 -38.51
CA PRO A 241 -22.27 -22.87 -37.30
C PRO A 241 -20.90 -23.39 -36.88
N TYR A 242 -19.88 -23.26 -37.74
CA TYR A 242 -18.50 -23.66 -37.45
C TYR A 242 -17.52 -22.48 -37.44
N ALA A 243 -18.02 -21.25 -37.64
CA ALA A 243 -17.17 -20.08 -37.58
C ALA A 243 -16.79 -19.80 -36.11
N LEU A 244 -15.49 -19.77 -35.82
CA LEU A 244 -14.97 -19.55 -34.46
C LEU A 244 -14.55 -18.08 -34.32
N PRO A 245 -15.27 -17.25 -33.56
CA PRO A 245 -14.88 -15.85 -33.33
C PRO A 245 -13.46 -15.74 -32.77
N LEU A 246 -12.61 -14.91 -33.39
CA LEU A 246 -11.26 -14.66 -32.90
C LEU A 246 -11.17 -13.27 -32.28
N TRP A 247 -11.68 -12.27 -33.01
CA TRP A 247 -11.63 -10.86 -32.60
C TRP A 247 -12.95 -10.15 -32.86
N VAL A 248 -13.17 -9.08 -32.10
CA VAL A 248 -14.18 -8.07 -32.36
C VAL A 248 -13.48 -6.72 -32.49
N THR A 249 -13.81 -5.96 -33.54
CA THR A 249 -13.23 -4.63 -33.77
C THR A 249 -13.95 -3.56 -32.95
N ALA A 250 -13.38 -2.35 -32.86
CA ALA A 250 -14.03 -1.21 -32.20
C ALA A 250 -15.38 -0.81 -32.81
N LYS A 251 -15.67 -1.24 -34.05
CA LYS A 251 -16.93 -0.98 -34.76
C LYS A 251 -17.84 -2.21 -34.81
N ASN A 252 -17.69 -3.15 -33.87
CA ASN A 252 -18.53 -4.35 -33.74
C ASN A 252 -18.50 -5.30 -34.96
N GLU A 253 -17.43 -5.25 -35.78
CA GLU A 253 -17.16 -6.30 -36.78
C GLU A 253 -16.53 -7.49 -36.08
N VAL A 254 -17.11 -8.69 -36.23
CA VAL A 254 -16.55 -9.94 -35.71
C VAL A 254 -15.71 -10.59 -36.80
N ILE A 255 -14.46 -10.90 -36.47
CA ILE A 255 -13.53 -11.63 -37.34
C ILE A 255 -13.36 -13.03 -36.78
N ALA A 256 -13.77 -14.02 -37.56
CA ALA A 256 -13.78 -15.42 -37.16
C ALA A 256 -12.92 -16.30 -38.07
N LEU A 257 -12.43 -17.41 -37.55
CA LEU A 257 -11.95 -18.53 -38.35
C LEU A 257 -13.15 -19.15 -39.06
N ARG A 258 -13.06 -19.37 -40.37
CA ARG A 258 -14.23 -19.76 -41.20
C ARG A 258 -14.85 -21.09 -40.81
N ASP A 259 -14.04 -22.08 -40.46
CA ASP A 259 -14.50 -23.40 -40.03
C ASP A 259 -13.44 -24.06 -39.13
N VAL A 260 -13.70 -24.14 -37.82
CA VAL A 260 -12.75 -24.67 -36.83
C VAL A 260 -12.37 -26.14 -37.10
N ARG A 261 -13.22 -26.91 -37.77
CA ARG A 261 -12.97 -28.35 -38.03
C ARG A 261 -11.80 -28.60 -38.97
N HIS A 262 -11.36 -27.56 -39.67
CA HIS A 262 -10.23 -27.61 -40.58
C HIS A 262 -8.95 -26.99 -39.99
N ALA A 263 -8.97 -26.69 -38.68
CA ALA A 263 -7.84 -26.19 -37.89
C ALA A 263 -7.49 -27.16 -36.75
N PRO A 264 -6.81 -28.28 -37.05
CA PRO A 264 -6.46 -29.29 -36.04
C PRO A 264 -5.68 -28.70 -34.86
N GLU A 265 -4.84 -27.69 -35.09
CA GLU A 265 -4.07 -27.00 -34.06
C GLU A 265 -4.95 -26.36 -32.98
N VAL A 266 -6.20 -26.01 -33.30
CA VAL A 266 -7.22 -25.57 -32.34
C VAL A 266 -7.98 -26.77 -31.75
N MET A 267 -8.27 -27.77 -32.58
CA MET A 267 -9.03 -28.96 -32.17
C MET A 267 -8.31 -29.87 -31.16
N HIS A 268 -7.01 -29.71 -30.90
CA HIS A 268 -6.29 -30.43 -29.85
C HIS A 268 -6.44 -29.82 -28.45
N MET A 269 -7.28 -28.79 -28.30
CA MET A 269 -7.55 -28.10 -27.04
C MET A 269 -8.96 -28.42 -26.55
N GLU A 270 -9.21 -28.41 -25.23
CA GLU A 270 -10.59 -28.43 -24.72
C GLU A 270 -11.32 -27.12 -25.09
N PRO A 271 -12.55 -27.15 -25.61
CA PRO A 271 -13.32 -25.94 -25.94
C PRO A 271 -13.49 -24.98 -24.75
N GLY A 272 -13.64 -25.50 -23.53
CA GLY A 272 -13.68 -24.69 -22.30
C GLY A 272 -12.44 -23.81 -22.08
N ARG A 273 -11.28 -24.17 -22.64
CA ARG A 273 -10.08 -23.30 -22.64
C ARG A 273 -10.21 -22.15 -23.62
N TYR A 274 -10.88 -22.34 -24.76
CA TYR A 274 -11.24 -21.25 -25.67
C TYR A 274 -12.28 -20.32 -25.03
N TYR A 275 -13.31 -20.90 -24.40
CA TYR A 275 -14.35 -20.17 -23.71
C TYR A 275 -15.03 -21.02 -22.62
N PRO A 276 -14.92 -20.65 -21.33
CA PRO A 276 -15.41 -21.50 -20.23
C PRO A 276 -16.93 -21.47 -20.02
N GLY A 277 -17.67 -20.55 -20.66
CA GLY A 277 -19.11 -20.35 -20.48
C GLY A 277 -19.94 -21.03 -21.58
N GLU A 278 -19.93 -22.37 -21.62
CA GLU A 278 -20.50 -23.16 -22.72
C GLU A 278 -22.00 -22.89 -23.00
N ASP A 279 -22.76 -22.34 -22.04
CA ASP A 279 -24.21 -22.08 -22.19
C ASP A 279 -24.61 -20.59 -22.36
N LYS A 280 -23.65 -19.65 -22.33
CA LYS A 280 -23.92 -18.21 -22.18
C LYS A 280 -23.71 -17.34 -23.43
N GLY A 281 -23.49 -17.94 -24.61
CA GLY A 281 -23.17 -17.19 -25.85
C GLY A 281 -21.79 -16.50 -25.81
N LEU A 282 -21.24 -16.13 -26.97
CA LEU A 282 -19.88 -15.56 -27.08
C LEU A 282 -19.88 -14.03 -27.24
N ILE A 283 -20.36 -13.52 -28.38
CA ILE A 283 -20.24 -12.10 -28.75
C ILE A 283 -21.47 -11.54 -29.48
N VAL A 284 -22.14 -12.33 -30.32
CA VAL A 284 -23.27 -11.89 -31.13
C VAL A 284 -24.49 -11.59 -30.27
N GLY A 285 -24.77 -12.43 -29.26
CA GLY A 285 -25.84 -12.17 -28.28
C GLY A 285 -25.60 -10.86 -27.54
N LEU A 286 -24.40 -10.70 -26.99
CA LEU A 286 -23.94 -9.47 -26.35
C LEU A 286 -24.16 -8.24 -27.25
N LEU A 287 -23.71 -8.30 -28.51
CA LEU A 287 -23.84 -7.17 -29.44
C LEU A 287 -25.29 -6.83 -29.79
N ARG A 288 -26.20 -7.81 -29.82
CA ARG A 288 -27.63 -7.59 -30.10
C ARG A 288 -28.39 -6.97 -28.92
N GLU A 289 -28.00 -7.32 -27.71
CA GLU A 289 -28.68 -6.90 -26.48
C GLU A 289 -28.07 -5.63 -25.88
N ALA A 290 -26.79 -5.34 -26.14
CA ALA A 290 -26.11 -4.13 -25.66
C ALA A 290 -26.83 -2.80 -25.95
N PRO A 291 -27.53 -2.60 -27.09
CA PRO A 291 -28.31 -1.38 -27.31
C PRO A 291 -29.39 -1.12 -26.25
N GLN A 292 -30.01 -2.17 -25.71
CA GLN A 292 -31.06 -2.05 -24.67
C GLN A 292 -30.46 -1.56 -23.35
N VAL A 293 -29.28 -2.08 -22.98
CA VAL A 293 -28.51 -1.59 -21.82
C VAL A 293 -28.06 -0.15 -22.06
N SER A 294 -27.62 0.17 -23.29
CA SER A 294 -27.15 1.50 -23.67
C SER A 294 -28.24 2.57 -23.52
N GLU A 295 -29.50 2.26 -23.81
CA GLU A 295 -30.64 3.16 -23.58
C GLU A 295 -30.83 3.49 -22.10
N VAL A 296 -30.74 2.49 -21.22
CA VAL A 296 -30.83 2.68 -19.76
C VAL A 296 -29.68 3.56 -19.27
N VAL A 297 -28.45 3.24 -19.67
CA VAL A 297 -27.25 4.01 -19.27
C VAL A 297 -27.33 5.45 -19.79
N ALA A 298 -27.75 5.66 -21.04
CA ALA A 298 -27.87 7.00 -21.63
C ALA A 298 -28.85 7.88 -20.86
N ARG A 299 -30.01 7.34 -20.47
CA ARG A 299 -31.01 8.07 -19.68
C ARG A 299 -30.47 8.52 -18.33
N GLU A 300 -29.76 7.64 -17.61
CA GLU A 300 -29.18 8.00 -16.32
C GLU A 300 -28.04 9.02 -16.47
N VAL A 301 -27.22 8.91 -17.52
CA VAL A 301 -26.17 9.90 -17.83
C VAL A 301 -26.75 11.28 -18.13
N GLU A 302 -27.83 11.38 -18.91
CA GLU A 302 -28.51 12.65 -19.18
C GLU A 302 -29.03 13.30 -17.89
N ARG A 303 -29.55 12.48 -16.96
CA ARG A 303 -29.94 12.93 -15.62
C ARG A 303 -28.74 13.49 -14.85
N TRP A 304 -27.58 12.82 -14.92
CA TRP A 304 -26.35 13.29 -14.27
C TRP A 304 -25.80 14.57 -14.90
N GLU A 305 -25.89 14.72 -16.22
CA GLU A 305 -25.49 15.95 -16.94
C GLU A 305 -26.36 17.15 -16.54
N ALA A 306 -27.66 16.94 -16.33
CA ALA A 306 -28.57 17.95 -15.82
C ALA A 306 -28.18 18.38 -14.38
N TRP A 307 -27.93 17.43 -13.49
CA TRP A 307 -27.45 17.72 -12.14
C TRP A 307 -26.08 18.39 -12.13
N ALA A 308 -25.13 17.96 -12.97
CA ALA A 308 -23.81 18.56 -13.05
C ALA A 308 -23.83 20.01 -13.55
N SER A 309 -24.80 20.33 -14.43
CA SER A 309 -24.99 21.69 -14.96
C SER A 309 -25.71 22.61 -13.98
N ALA A 310 -26.59 22.05 -13.14
CA ALA A 310 -27.31 22.78 -12.10
C ALA A 310 -27.35 21.95 -10.80
N PRO A 311 -26.26 21.90 -10.01
CA PRO A 311 -26.15 21.04 -8.82
C PRO A 311 -27.24 21.23 -7.78
N GLY A 312 -27.82 22.44 -7.69
CA GLY A 312 -28.95 22.72 -6.78
C GLY A 312 -30.28 22.04 -7.16
N THR A 313 -30.35 21.36 -8.30
CA THR A 313 -31.52 20.55 -8.70
C THR A 313 -31.42 19.09 -8.23
N LEU A 314 -30.29 18.68 -7.65
CA LEU A 314 -30.17 17.38 -7.01
C LEU A 314 -30.94 17.41 -5.68
N GLU A 315 -32.05 16.67 -5.62
CA GLU A 315 -32.97 16.69 -4.47
C GLU A 315 -32.38 16.02 -3.23
N SER A 316 -31.64 14.93 -3.39
CA SER A 316 -31.03 14.16 -2.31
C SER A 316 -29.82 13.35 -2.79
N ALA A 317 -28.97 12.90 -1.86
CA ALA A 317 -27.84 12.03 -2.19
C ALA A 317 -28.31 10.63 -2.65
N GLU A 318 -29.41 10.14 -2.07
CA GLU A 318 -30.05 8.87 -2.39
C GLU A 318 -30.53 8.84 -3.84
N ALA A 319 -31.09 9.94 -4.36
CA ALA A 319 -31.54 10.02 -5.75
C ALA A 319 -30.39 9.80 -6.74
N PHE A 320 -29.19 10.32 -6.45
CA PHE A 320 -28.01 10.05 -7.26
C PHE A 320 -27.54 8.60 -7.09
N TRP A 321 -27.49 8.09 -5.85
CA TRP A 321 -27.09 6.71 -5.58
C TRP A 321 -28.01 5.68 -6.25
N GLU A 322 -29.33 5.88 -6.25
CA GLU A 322 -30.30 5.01 -6.93
C GLU A 322 -30.10 4.99 -8.45
N SER A 323 -29.79 6.14 -9.04
CA SER A 323 -29.50 6.28 -10.46
C SER A 323 -28.20 5.53 -10.83
N VAL A 324 -27.15 5.66 -10.02
CA VAL A 324 -25.94 4.83 -10.14
C VAL A 324 -26.26 3.34 -9.98
N ASN A 325 -27.04 2.98 -8.96
CA ASN A 325 -27.39 1.59 -8.70
C ASN A 325 -28.13 0.98 -9.90
N THR A 326 -29.01 1.75 -10.55
CA THR A 326 -29.69 1.34 -11.79
C THR A 326 -28.68 0.99 -12.89
N VAL A 327 -27.67 1.84 -13.13
CA VAL A 327 -26.61 1.56 -14.11
C VAL A 327 -25.83 0.30 -13.73
N VAL A 328 -25.34 0.23 -12.49
CA VAL A 328 -24.52 -0.89 -12.02
C VAL A 328 -25.30 -2.21 -12.12
N THR A 329 -26.50 -2.29 -11.54
CA THR A 329 -27.33 -3.50 -11.59
C THR A 329 -27.60 -3.94 -13.03
N THR A 330 -28.01 -3.01 -13.90
CA THR A 330 -28.28 -3.32 -15.32
C THR A 330 -27.04 -3.88 -16.02
N THR A 331 -25.86 -3.30 -15.80
CA THR A 331 -24.62 -3.75 -16.44
C THR A 331 -24.09 -5.07 -15.87
N GLU A 332 -24.25 -5.33 -14.57
CA GLU A 332 -23.81 -6.58 -13.95
C GLU A 332 -24.74 -7.75 -14.34
N GLU A 333 -26.06 -7.55 -14.35
CA GLU A 333 -27.01 -8.54 -14.88
C GLU A 333 -26.73 -8.86 -16.34
N PHE A 334 -26.41 -7.84 -17.15
CA PHE A 334 -25.99 -8.03 -18.53
C PHE A 334 -24.67 -8.80 -18.63
N SER A 335 -23.69 -8.53 -17.77
CA SER A 335 -22.42 -9.26 -17.72
C SER A 335 -22.57 -10.70 -17.24
N ASP A 336 -23.56 -11.01 -16.40
CA ASP A 336 -23.88 -12.37 -15.99
C ASP A 336 -24.44 -13.21 -17.14
N LEU A 337 -25.27 -12.60 -17.99
CA LEU A 337 -25.79 -13.21 -19.21
C LEU A 337 -24.71 -13.31 -20.27
N HIS A 338 -23.87 -12.29 -20.40
CA HIS A 338 -22.81 -12.19 -21.40
C HIS A 338 -21.45 -11.99 -20.73
N PRO A 339 -20.73 -13.07 -20.35
CA PRO A 339 -19.49 -13.01 -19.56
C PRO A 339 -18.32 -12.22 -20.17
N ARG A 340 -18.47 -11.77 -21.42
CA ARG A 340 -17.49 -10.92 -22.12
C ARG A 340 -17.83 -9.44 -22.07
N ALA A 341 -19.01 -9.07 -21.58
CA ALA A 341 -19.33 -7.67 -21.37
C ALA A 341 -18.36 -7.05 -20.36
N ILE A 342 -18.07 -5.77 -20.55
CA ILE A 342 -17.26 -5.00 -19.63
C ILE A 342 -18.01 -4.84 -18.31
N THR A 343 -17.31 -5.12 -17.21
CA THR A 343 -17.79 -4.93 -15.84
C THR A 343 -16.72 -4.22 -15.03
N GLU A 344 -17.16 -3.39 -14.09
CA GLU A 344 -16.31 -2.74 -13.08
C GLU A 344 -16.79 -3.13 -11.66
N GLY A 345 -17.51 -4.25 -11.53
CA GLY A 345 -18.16 -4.70 -10.29
C GLY A 345 -17.21 -4.83 -9.10
N GLY A 346 -15.94 -5.19 -9.34
CA GLY A 346 -14.92 -5.22 -8.28
C GLY A 346 -14.72 -3.88 -7.56
N TRP A 347 -14.93 -2.76 -8.26
CA TRP A 347 -14.85 -1.41 -7.70
C TRP A 347 -16.20 -0.86 -7.27
N LEU A 348 -17.28 -1.23 -7.98
CA LEU A 348 -18.58 -0.59 -7.84
C LEU A 348 -19.55 -1.33 -6.91
N LEU A 349 -19.36 -2.62 -6.62
CA LEU A 349 -20.27 -3.41 -5.77
C LEU A 349 -19.88 -3.41 -4.29
N ALA A 350 -20.90 -3.43 -3.43
CA ALA A 350 -20.73 -3.52 -1.97
C ALA A 350 -20.35 -4.95 -1.53
N GLY A 351 -19.06 -5.19 -1.30
CA GLY A 351 -18.54 -6.45 -0.73
C GLY A 351 -18.51 -7.65 -1.69
N PRO A 352 -17.91 -8.80 -1.27
CA PRO A 352 -17.91 -10.01 -2.08
C PRO A 352 -19.32 -10.58 -2.13
N GLN A 353 -19.97 -10.49 -3.29
CA GLN A 353 -21.28 -11.11 -3.53
C GLN A 353 -21.12 -12.62 -3.66
N THR A 354 -21.05 -13.31 -2.52
CA THR A 354 -20.97 -14.78 -2.48
C THR A 354 -22.34 -15.45 -2.45
N ALA A 355 -23.43 -14.72 -2.73
CA ALA A 355 -24.78 -15.25 -2.66
C ALA A 355 -25.56 -14.93 -3.95
N PRO A 356 -25.91 -15.93 -4.78
CA PRO A 356 -26.69 -15.76 -6.01
C PRO A 356 -28.16 -15.37 -5.80
N GLU A 357 -28.59 -15.05 -4.57
CA GLU A 357 -30.00 -14.78 -4.21
C GLU A 357 -30.32 -13.31 -3.94
N ARG A 358 -29.38 -12.36 -4.11
CA ARG A 358 -29.64 -10.93 -3.90
C ARG A 358 -29.37 -10.10 -5.16
N PRO A 359 -30.21 -9.09 -5.48
CA PRO A 359 -29.94 -8.19 -6.60
C PRO A 359 -28.63 -7.42 -6.38
N TYR A 360 -27.91 -7.14 -7.48
CA TYR A 360 -26.69 -6.35 -7.45
C TYR A 360 -26.93 -4.98 -6.79
N ARG A 361 -26.01 -4.57 -5.91
CA ARG A 361 -26.08 -3.27 -5.22
C ARG A 361 -24.76 -2.51 -5.32
N ALA A 362 -24.83 -1.28 -5.78
CA ALA A 362 -23.73 -0.33 -5.83
C ALA A 362 -23.24 0.02 -4.42
N ARG A 363 -21.95 0.32 -4.28
CA ARG A 363 -21.36 0.82 -3.03
C ARG A 363 -22.05 2.11 -2.58
N PRO A 364 -22.28 2.29 -1.28
CA PRO A 364 -22.77 3.56 -0.74
C PRO A 364 -21.86 4.73 -1.13
N LEU A 365 -22.40 5.92 -1.38
CA LEU A 365 -21.62 7.11 -1.76
C LEU A 365 -20.56 7.49 -0.72
N SER A 366 -20.79 7.16 0.56
CA SER A 366 -19.83 7.34 1.65
C SER A 366 -18.59 6.44 1.55
N GLU A 367 -18.56 5.47 0.63
CA GLU A 367 -17.39 4.65 0.31
C GLU A 367 -16.70 5.07 -0.99
N TRP A 368 -17.24 6.07 -1.68
CA TRP A 368 -16.69 6.48 -2.97
C TRP A 368 -15.46 7.37 -2.81
N ALA A 369 -14.43 7.01 -3.56
CA ALA A 369 -13.25 7.80 -3.83
C ALA A 369 -13.07 7.96 -5.35
N GLY A 370 -11.99 8.61 -5.79
CA GLY A 370 -11.71 8.84 -7.21
C GLY A 370 -11.68 7.55 -8.05
N GLN A 371 -11.35 6.40 -7.45
CA GLN A 371 -11.34 5.12 -8.16
C GLN A 371 -12.74 4.66 -8.57
N GLN A 372 -13.76 4.86 -7.72
CA GLN A 372 -15.15 4.52 -8.04
C GLN A 372 -15.71 5.41 -9.15
N VAL A 373 -15.40 6.71 -9.09
CA VAL A 373 -15.77 7.68 -10.14
C VAL A 373 -15.14 7.29 -11.48
N GLN A 374 -13.85 6.94 -11.47
CA GLN A 374 -13.14 6.48 -12.67
C GLN A 374 -13.70 5.16 -13.20
N ALA A 375 -13.95 4.19 -12.33
CA ALA A 375 -14.54 2.90 -12.70
C ALA A 375 -15.91 3.09 -13.36
N LEU A 376 -16.80 3.86 -12.74
CA LEU A 376 -18.11 4.15 -13.30
C LEU A 376 -18.00 4.91 -14.64
N SER A 377 -17.08 5.87 -14.75
CA SER A 377 -16.88 6.61 -16.00
C SER A 377 -16.45 5.71 -17.17
N ARG A 378 -15.58 4.73 -16.92
CA ARG A 378 -15.14 3.76 -17.94
C ARG A 378 -16.26 2.81 -18.33
N LEU A 379 -17.00 2.30 -17.34
CA LEU A 379 -18.16 1.45 -17.56
C LEU A 379 -19.19 2.17 -18.43
N VAL A 380 -19.57 3.39 -18.04
CA VAL A 380 -20.58 4.19 -18.76
C VAL A 380 -20.10 4.52 -20.17
N ALA A 381 -18.86 5.00 -20.33
CA ALA A 381 -18.30 5.33 -21.65
C ALA A 381 -18.22 4.12 -22.59
N ALA A 382 -18.38 2.89 -22.09
CA ALA A 382 -18.47 1.72 -22.95
C ALA A 382 -19.85 1.55 -23.63
N TYR A 383 -20.91 2.06 -23.00
CA TYR A 383 -22.29 1.91 -23.46
C TYR A 383 -22.84 3.18 -24.14
N VAL A 384 -22.22 4.34 -23.95
CA VAL A 384 -22.70 5.60 -24.52
C VAL A 384 -21.59 6.34 -25.25
N ASP A 385 -21.94 7.11 -26.28
CA ASP A 385 -21.01 7.94 -27.06
C ASP A 385 -20.60 9.21 -26.30
N ARG A 386 -20.03 9.04 -25.11
CA ARG A 386 -19.46 10.09 -24.27
C ARG A 386 -18.07 9.64 -23.81
N PRO A 387 -17.02 10.44 -24.02
CA PRO A 387 -15.67 10.03 -23.66
C PRO A 387 -15.53 9.95 -22.13
N ALA A 388 -14.86 8.90 -21.64
CA ALA A 388 -14.73 8.64 -20.20
C ALA A 388 -14.28 9.86 -19.37
N PRO A 389 -13.32 10.71 -19.80
CA PRO A 389 -12.95 11.91 -19.04
C PRO A 389 -14.08 12.94 -18.88
N ALA A 390 -14.98 13.06 -19.86
CA ALA A 390 -16.13 13.96 -19.76
C ALA A 390 -17.18 13.41 -18.78
N VAL A 391 -17.43 12.09 -18.86
CA VAL A 391 -18.32 11.39 -17.92
C VAL A 391 -17.77 11.47 -16.49
N GLU A 392 -16.46 11.27 -16.30
CA GLU A 392 -15.77 11.39 -15.01
C GLU A 392 -15.97 12.80 -14.41
N ALA A 393 -15.84 13.85 -15.21
CA ALA A 393 -16.06 15.23 -14.76
C ALA A 393 -17.53 15.52 -14.41
N THR A 394 -18.48 14.90 -15.12
CA THR A 394 -19.92 14.98 -14.79
C THR A 394 -20.20 14.26 -13.48
N ILE A 395 -19.82 12.99 -13.35
CA ILE A 395 -20.01 12.19 -12.12
C ILE A 395 -19.36 12.89 -10.94
N GLY A 396 -18.13 13.39 -11.07
CA GLY A 396 -17.42 14.07 -9.98
C GLY A 396 -18.12 15.34 -9.48
N ARG A 397 -18.79 16.10 -10.36
CA ARG A 397 -19.59 17.27 -9.94
C ARG A 397 -20.86 16.86 -9.19
N VAL A 398 -21.56 15.84 -9.67
CA VAL A 398 -22.78 15.34 -9.02
C VAL A 398 -22.45 14.68 -7.69
N GLU A 399 -21.38 13.88 -7.63
CA GLU A 399 -20.91 13.21 -6.42
C GLU A 399 -20.49 14.21 -5.34
N ALA A 400 -19.80 15.29 -5.70
CA ALA A 400 -19.46 16.35 -4.76
C ALA A 400 -20.71 17.06 -4.21
N ALA A 401 -21.71 17.32 -5.07
CA ALA A 401 -22.99 17.88 -4.65
C ALA A 401 -23.76 16.91 -3.72
N ALA A 402 -23.80 15.62 -4.06
CA ALA A 402 -24.43 14.59 -3.26
C ALA A 402 -23.76 14.45 -1.88
N LYS A 403 -22.43 14.47 -1.82
CA LYS A 403 -21.68 14.46 -0.54
C LYS A 403 -21.99 15.69 0.32
N THR A 404 -22.13 16.86 -0.30
CA THR A 404 -22.52 18.09 0.41
C THR A 404 -23.91 17.94 1.06
N LEU A 405 -24.87 17.35 0.35
CA LEU A 405 -26.20 17.07 0.90
C LEU A 405 -26.15 16.06 2.05
N LEU A 406 -25.37 14.98 1.89
CA LEU A 406 -25.20 13.95 2.90
C LEU A 406 -24.52 14.50 4.17
N GLU A 407 -23.54 15.39 4.02
CA GLU A 407 -22.92 16.12 5.13
C GLU A 407 -23.92 16.99 5.87
N ALA A 408 -24.77 17.74 5.16
CA ALA A 408 -25.81 18.56 5.77
C ALA A 408 -26.84 17.71 6.52
N GLN A 409 -27.25 16.57 5.95
CA GLN A 409 -28.12 15.59 6.61
C GLN A 409 -27.47 15.01 7.88
N ALA A 410 -26.18 14.64 7.81
CA ALA A 410 -25.42 14.14 8.94
C ALA A 410 -25.37 15.15 10.10
N ALA A 411 -25.06 16.42 9.79
CA ALA A 411 -25.02 17.49 10.77
C ALA A 411 -26.39 17.77 11.40
N GLN A 412 -27.47 17.76 10.59
CA GLN A 412 -28.83 17.92 11.09
C GLN A 412 -29.25 16.76 12.01
N LEU A 413 -28.90 15.53 11.65
CA LEU A 413 -29.15 14.34 12.47
C LEU A 413 -28.40 14.42 13.80
N ALA A 414 -27.12 14.82 13.78
CA ALA A 414 -26.32 15.00 14.99
C ALA A 414 -26.97 16.01 15.96
N ARG A 415 -27.38 17.18 15.45
CA ARG A 415 -28.07 18.22 16.26
C ARG A 415 -29.36 17.70 16.87
N ARG A 416 -30.21 17.05 16.06
CA ARG A 416 -31.47 16.47 16.53
C ARG A 416 -31.25 15.43 17.63
N LYS A 417 -30.27 14.54 17.45
CA LYS A 417 -29.94 13.50 18.44
C LYS A 417 -29.41 14.09 19.75
N LEU A 418 -28.64 15.18 19.68
CA LEU A 418 -28.19 15.90 20.86
C LEU A 418 -29.33 16.61 21.59
N GLU A 419 -30.28 17.20 20.87
CA GLU A 419 -31.51 17.80 21.44
C GLU A 419 -32.41 16.73 22.10
N GLU A 420 -32.59 15.57 21.46
CA GLU A 420 -33.33 14.42 22.01
C GLU A 420 -32.70 13.91 23.32
N LEU A 421 -31.36 13.81 23.35
CA LEU A 421 -30.61 13.44 24.56
C LEU A 421 -30.84 14.45 25.68
N ALA A 422 -30.68 15.74 25.39
CA ALA A 422 -30.84 16.79 26.39
C ALA A 422 -32.27 16.83 26.94
N ALA A 423 -33.28 16.71 26.08
CA ALA A 423 -34.68 16.65 26.48
C ALA A 423 -34.97 15.45 27.39
N THR A 424 -34.43 14.27 27.06
CA THR A 424 -34.56 13.06 27.87
C THR A 424 -33.98 13.29 29.27
N VAL A 425 -32.72 13.72 29.36
CA VAL A 425 -32.01 13.93 30.63
C VAL A 425 -32.68 15.01 31.50
N GLN A 426 -33.19 16.08 30.89
CA GLN A 426 -33.91 17.14 31.61
C GLN A 426 -35.29 16.71 32.11
N SER A 427 -35.91 15.74 31.44
CA SER A 427 -37.24 15.22 31.79
C SER A 427 -37.20 14.10 32.84
N ASP A 428 -36.08 13.39 32.94
CA ASP A 428 -35.87 12.37 33.94
C ASP A 428 -35.94 12.95 35.35
N ALA A 429 -36.64 12.25 36.25
CA ALA A 429 -36.74 12.68 37.63
C ALA A 429 -35.34 12.83 38.24
N PRO A 430 -35.06 13.90 39.00
CA PRO A 430 -33.80 14.00 39.73
C PRO A 430 -33.64 12.76 40.60
N ALA A 431 -32.45 12.14 40.57
CA ALA A 431 -32.15 10.99 41.41
C ALA A 431 -32.58 11.29 42.86
N GLU A 432 -33.23 10.32 43.52
CA GLU A 432 -33.66 10.49 44.91
C GLU A 432 -32.50 11.04 45.74
N ALA A 433 -32.75 12.07 46.54
CA ALA A 433 -31.77 12.73 47.40
C ALA A 433 -31.31 11.77 48.54
N GLY A 434 -30.54 10.75 48.16
CA GLY A 434 -29.74 9.89 48.99
C GLY A 434 -28.36 9.81 48.32
N THR A 435 -27.31 9.56 49.11
CA THR A 435 -25.94 9.44 48.60
C THR A 435 -25.83 8.29 47.60
N VAL A 436 -26.07 8.56 46.31
CA VAL A 436 -25.81 7.63 45.21
C VAL A 436 -24.31 7.35 45.25
N ARG A 437 -23.98 6.09 45.53
CA ARG A 437 -22.60 5.63 45.59
C ARG A 437 -22.18 5.28 44.17
N HIS A 438 -21.35 6.13 43.56
CA HIS A 438 -20.81 5.89 42.23
C HIS A 438 -19.80 4.75 42.27
N GLU A 439 -20.04 3.69 41.53
CA GLU A 439 -19.18 2.49 41.38
C GLU A 439 -18.80 2.29 39.90
N ASP A 440 -17.85 1.39 39.63
CA ASP A 440 -17.45 1.07 38.25
C ASP A 440 -18.67 0.49 37.50
N ALA A 441 -18.92 0.95 36.26
CA ALA A 441 -20.05 0.53 35.43
C ALA A 441 -19.57 -0.01 34.07
N GLY A 442 -20.31 -0.97 33.50
CA GLY A 442 -19.99 -1.63 32.24
C GLY A 442 -18.91 -2.71 32.34
N GLU A 443 -18.20 -2.94 31.24
CA GLU A 443 -17.16 -3.97 31.17
C GLU A 443 -15.94 -3.63 32.04
N LYS A 444 -15.33 -4.63 32.66
CA LYS A 444 -14.06 -4.44 33.38
C LYS A 444 -12.93 -4.14 32.39
N ILE A 445 -12.31 -2.95 32.47
CA ILE A 445 -11.31 -2.48 31.50
C ILE A 445 -9.94 -3.16 31.71
N GLY A 446 -9.64 -3.58 32.94
CA GLY A 446 -8.38 -4.25 33.34
C GLY A 446 -7.16 -3.32 33.27
N GLY A 447 -6.00 -3.73 33.83
CA GLY A 447 -4.74 -2.96 33.74
C GLY A 447 -4.57 -1.79 34.70
N ALA A 448 -5.55 -1.54 35.58
CA ALA A 448 -5.41 -0.51 36.59
C ALA A 448 -4.34 -0.94 37.61
N ARG A 449 -3.69 0.01 38.29
CA ARG A 449 -2.65 -0.32 39.30
C ARG A 449 -3.17 -1.23 40.41
N LYS A 450 -4.49 -1.25 40.64
CA LYS A 450 -5.18 -2.17 41.57
C LYS A 450 -5.04 -3.65 41.19
N ASP A 451 -4.73 -3.97 39.93
CA ASP A 451 -4.80 -5.33 39.40
C ASP A 451 -3.45 -6.10 39.46
N TYR A 452 -2.29 -5.42 39.42
CA TYR A 452 -0.99 -6.12 39.21
C TYR A 452 0.15 -5.72 40.17
N ALA A 453 -0.08 -4.80 41.11
CA ALA A 453 1.02 -4.15 41.85
C ALA A 453 1.66 -4.95 43.00
N ARG A 454 1.31 -6.24 43.21
CA ARG A 454 1.69 -6.97 44.44
C ARG A 454 2.65 -8.15 44.25
N ARG A 455 2.81 -8.73 43.06
CA ARG A 455 3.73 -9.86 42.81
C ARG A 455 4.18 -9.94 41.35
N ALA A 456 5.18 -10.79 41.08
CA ALA A 456 5.60 -11.10 39.71
C ALA A 456 4.46 -11.79 38.92
N LEU A 457 4.38 -11.47 37.64
CA LEU A 457 3.38 -12.01 36.72
C LEU A 457 3.58 -13.52 36.51
N THR A 458 2.51 -14.30 36.65
CA THR A 458 2.46 -15.75 36.41
C THR A 458 1.53 -16.08 35.24
N VAL A 459 1.55 -17.33 34.78
CA VAL A 459 0.65 -17.81 33.70
C VAL A 459 -0.82 -17.67 34.10
N GLU A 460 -1.17 -17.97 35.36
CA GLU A 460 -2.52 -17.83 35.92
C GLU A 460 -3.07 -16.40 35.79
N ASP A 461 -2.21 -15.38 35.87
CA ASP A 461 -2.64 -13.98 35.73
C ASP A 461 -3.18 -13.66 34.33
N MET A 462 -2.84 -14.48 33.31
CA MET A 462 -3.31 -14.28 31.94
C MET A 462 -4.74 -14.78 31.71
N GLU A 463 -5.29 -15.63 32.58
CA GLU A 463 -6.66 -16.14 32.45
C GLU A 463 -7.68 -14.99 32.54
N ALA A 464 -7.38 -13.99 33.37
CA ALA A 464 -8.18 -12.79 33.54
C ALA A 464 -7.86 -11.66 32.54
N MET A 465 -6.90 -11.86 31.62
CA MET A 465 -6.47 -10.86 30.63
C MET A 465 -7.06 -11.13 29.25
N ASN A 466 -7.56 -10.07 28.60
CA ASN A 466 -7.88 -10.14 27.18
C ASN A 466 -6.61 -10.15 26.28
N ALA A 467 -6.76 -10.41 24.99
CA ALA A 467 -5.64 -10.54 24.05
C ALA A 467 -4.73 -9.29 24.01
N MET A 468 -5.30 -8.09 24.12
CA MET A 468 -4.54 -6.84 24.09
C MET A 468 -3.77 -6.61 25.40
N GLU A 469 -4.36 -6.98 26.54
CA GLU A 469 -3.71 -6.90 27.83
C GLU A 469 -2.52 -7.86 27.93
N ARG A 470 -2.66 -9.08 27.40
CA ARG A 470 -1.57 -10.04 27.31
C ARG A 470 -0.38 -9.44 26.54
N ARG A 471 -0.62 -8.86 25.37
CA ARG A 471 0.44 -8.18 24.58
C ARG A 471 1.13 -7.05 25.35
N ALA A 472 0.38 -6.27 26.13
CA ALA A 472 0.90 -5.11 26.84
C ALA A 472 1.61 -5.46 28.17
N LEU A 473 1.13 -6.48 28.88
CA LEU A 473 1.55 -6.80 30.25
C LEU A 473 2.52 -7.98 30.33
N VAL A 474 2.55 -8.87 29.34
CA VAL A 474 3.51 -9.99 29.28
C VAL A 474 4.86 -9.48 28.79
N VAL A 475 5.60 -8.83 29.71
CA VAL A 475 6.92 -8.23 29.45
C VAL A 475 7.89 -8.55 30.59
N LYS A 476 9.20 -8.58 30.30
CA LYS A 476 10.25 -8.95 31.25
C LYS A 476 10.16 -8.22 32.59
N LYS A 477 9.80 -6.94 32.59
CA LYS A 477 9.72 -6.12 33.81
C LYS A 477 8.61 -6.58 34.77
N ASN A 478 7.55 -7.21 34.26
CA ASN A 478 6.42 -7.70 35.05
C ASN A 478 6.67 -9.14 35.54
N VAL A 479 7.40 -9.96 34.75
CA VAL A 479 7.79 -11.33 35.14
C VAL A 479 9.01 -11.33 36.09
N TRP A 480 10.00 -10.48 35.83
CA TRP A 480 11.18 -10.27 36.68
C TRP A 480 11.37 -8.78 36.99
N PRO A 481 10.84 -8.32 38.14
CA PRO A 481 10.97 -6.94 38.62
C PRO A 481 12.42 -6.42 38.66
N THR A 482 12.59 -5.11 38.80
CA THR A 482 13.91 -4.50 38.94
C THR A 482 14.65 -5.06 40.16
N LEU A 483 15.93 -5.40 39.99
CA LEU A 483 16.77 -5.93 41.06
C LEU A 483 17.03 -4.84 42.12
N ASP A 484 16.84 -5.18 43.39
CA ASP A 484 17.17 -4.31 44.52
C ASP A 484 18.58 -4.64 45.03
N TYR A 485 19.56 -3.91 44.52
CA TYR A 485 20.97 -4.16 44.84
C TYR A 485 21.31 -3.92 46.32
N ARG A 486 20.58 -3.03 47.02
CA ARG A 486 20.82 -2.80 48.45
C ARG A 486 20.36 -4.00 49.25
N ARG A 487 19.16 -4.48 48.95
CA ARG A 487 18.64 -5.71 49.55
C ARG A 487 19.53 -6.92 49.24
N MET A 488 20.01 -7.07 48.01
CA MET A 488 20.94 -8.14 47.65
C MET A 488 22.25 -8.07 48.46
N ARG A 489 22.78 -6.86 48.70
CA ARG A 489 23.95 -6.66 49.56
C ARG A 489 23.66 -7.07 51.01
N GLU A 490 22.52 -6.68 51.55
CA GLU A 490 22.08 -7.06 52.92
C GLU A 490 21.86 -8.57 53.07
N GLU A 491 21.38 -9.25 52.02
CA GLU A 491 21.16 -10.70 51.98
C GLU A 491 22.46 -11.51 51.74
N GLY A 492 23.60 -10.83 51.60
CA GLY A 492 24.93 -11.41 51.51
C GLY A 492 25.34 -11.88 50.12
N VAL A 493 24.78 -11.29 49.05
CA VAL A 493 25.22 -11.56 47.67
C VAL A 493 26.56 -10.86 47.41
N GLU A 494 27.47 -11.49 46.68
CA GLU A 494 28.73 -10.88 46.25
C GLU A 494 28.49 -9.84 45.13
N PRO A 495 29.23 -8.72 45.09
CA PRO A 495 29.06 -7.71 44.05
C PRO A 495 29.32 -8.25 42.63
N GLU A 496 30.23 -9.21 42.48
CA GLU A 496 30.49 -9.92 41.22
C GLU A 496 29.30 -10.77 40.79
N ALA A 497 28.68 -11.50 41.72
CA ALA A 497 27.48 -12.30 41.47
C ALA A 497 26.27 -11.42 41.12
N ALA A 498 26.06 -10.33 41.85
CA ALA A 498 25.00 -9.36 41.57
C ALA A 498 25.16 -8.70 40.18
N LEU A 499 26.41 -8.42 39.76
CA LEU A 499 26.70 -7.90 38.43
C LEU A 499 26.48 -8.95 37.33
N ALA A 500 26.81 -10.21 37.59
CA ALA A 500 26.55 -11.33 36.68
C ALA A 500 25.04 -11.55 36.46
N ILE A 501 24.25 -11.57 37.55
CA ILE A 501 22.78 -11.66 37.50
C ILE A 501 22.19 -10.49 36.71
N LYS A 502 22.66 -9.26 36.97
CA LYS A 502 22.24 -8.08 36.21
C LYS A 502 22.52 -8.24 34.71
N TYR A 503 23.72 -8.68 34.35
CA TYR A 503 24.10 -8.84 32.95
C TYR A 503 23.22 -9.88 32.24
N LEU A 504 22.98 -11.03 32.88
CA LEU A 504 22.08 -12.07 32.36
C LEU A 504 20.66 -11.53 32.19
N LYS A 505 20.13 -10.81 33.18
CA LYS A 505 18.80 -10.17 33.09
C LYS A 505 18.71 -9.16 31.95
N ASP A 506 19.76 -8.39 31.70
CA ASP A 506 19.77 -7.36 30.65
C ASP A 506 19.74 -7.96 29.24
N VAL A 507 20.40 -9.11 29.02
CA VAL A 507 20.44 -9.75 27.69
C VAL A 507 19.17 -10.52 27.33
N LEU A 508 18.33 -10.87 28.32
CA LEU A 508 17.02 -11.50 28.08
C LEU A 508 16.09 -10.55 27.28
N PRO A 509 15.24 -11.06 26.38
CA PRO A 509 14.26 -10.27 25.63
C PRO A 509 13.33 -9.47 26.54
N THR A 510 13.03 -8.23 26.16
CA THR A 510 12.13 -7.34 26.95
C THR A 510 10.65 -7.71 26.82
N ALA A 511 10.29 -8.42 25.76
CA ALA A 511 8.95 -8.89 25.41
C ALA A 511 9.07 -10.25 24.65
N PRO A 512 8.00 -11.05 24.57
CA PRO A 512 7.97 -12.29 23.79
C PRO A 512 8.28 -12.05 22.30
N GLN A 513 8.87 -13.05 21.65
CA GLN A 513 9.22 -13.02 20.22
C GLN A 513 8.32 -14.02 19.46
N GLY A 514 7.88 -13.66 18.25
CA GLY A 514 7.00 -14.50 17.42
C GLY A 514 5.57 -13.98 17.33
N ARG A 515 4.59 -14.86 17.08
CA ARG A 515 3.17 -14.53 17.02
C ARG A 515 2.61 -14.41 18.45
N VAL A 516 2.68 -13.21 19.01
CA VAL A 516 2.27 -12.88 20.39
C VAL A 516 0.76 -13.03 20.68
N ASP A 517 -0.02 -13.51 19.71
CA ASP A 517 -1.45 -13.77 19.83
C ASP A 517 -1.73 -15.21 20.26
N GLU A 518 -0.75 -16.09 20.11
CA GLU A 518 -0.83 -17.50 20.51
C GLU A 518 -0.54 -17.60 22.02
N PRO A 519 -1.49 -18.09 22.85
CA PRO A 519 -1.29 -18.24 24.29
C PRO A 519 0.00 -18.99 24.65
N GLU A 520 0.34 -20.03 23.89
CA GLU A 520 1.50 -20.88 24.10
C GLU A 520 2.83 -20.11 24.03
N VAL A 521 2.90 -19.06 23.17
CA VAL A 521 4.08 -18.20 23.04
C VAL A 521 4.24 -17.31 24.27
N LEU A 522 3.12 -16.80 24.81
CA LEU A 522 3.09 -15.92 25.97
C LEU A 522 3.38 -16.70 27.26
N GLU A 523 2.73 -17.85 27.44
CA GLU A 523 2.96 -18.79 28.54
C GLU A 523 4.41 -19.22 28.57
N GLY A 524 4.92 -19.67 27.42
CA GLY A 524 6.31 -20.09 27.28
C GLY A 524 7.32 -18.98 27.58
N TYR A 525 6.98 -17.71 27.28
CA TYR A 525 7.82 -16.57 27.65
C TYR A 525 7.81 -16.30 29.16
N ILE A 526 6.65 -16.34 29.82
CA ILE A 526 6.53 -16.17 31.28
C ILE A 526 7.32 -17.28 31.99
N GLU A 527 7.13 -18.52 31.56
CA GLU A 527 7.84 -19.68 32.07
C GLU A 527 9.36 -19.49 31.90
N ALA A 528 9.82 -19.20 30.68
CA ALA A 528 11.24 -19.04 30.38
C ALA A 528 11.91 -17.97 31.25
N ILE A 529 11.33 -16.77 31.34
CA ILE A 529 11.89 -15.68 32.15
C ILE A 529 11.77 -16.01 33.65
N GLY A 530 10.68 -16.63 34.07
CA GLY A 530 10.45 -17.12 35.43
C GLY A 530 11.51 -18.12 35.88
N THR A 531 11.85 -19.10 35.05
CA THR A 531 12.89 -20.10 35.36
C THR A 531 14.25 -19.45 35.63
N VAL A 532 14.66 -18.47 34.81
CA VAL A 532 15.94 -17.76 35.05
C VAL A 532 15.85 -16.90 36.30
N ARG A 533 14.74 -16.18 36.50
CA ARG A 533 14.51 -15.36 37.70
C ARG A 533 14.64 -16.20 38.96
N ASP A 534 13.90 -17.31 39.03
CA ASP A 534 13.81 -18.15 40.22
C ASP A 534 15.16 -18.81 40.50
N ARG A 535 15.88 -19.25 39.46
CA ARG A 535 17.23 -19.80 39.64
C ARG A 535 18.24 -18.76 40.10
N MET A 536 18.15 -17.53 39.60
CA MET A 536 19.06 -16.45 39.98
C MET A 536 18.73 -15.85 41.36
N ALA A 537 17.53 -16.08 41.89
CA ALA A 537 17.12 -15.59 43.21
C ALA A 537 17.90 -16.24 44.37
N THR A 538 18.46 -17.44 44.16
CA THR A 538 19.23 -18.18 45.18
C THR A 538 20.75 -17.98 45.08
N VAL A 539 21.23 -17.23 44.08
CA VAL A 539 22.66 -17.02 43.83
C VAL A 539 23.23 -15.99 44.80
N LYS A 540 24.23 -16.38 45.59
CA LYS A 540 24.97 -15.46 46.47
C LYS A 540 26.39 -15.23 46.00
N THR A 541 27.06 -16.24 45.46
CA THR A 541 28.46 -16.17 45.02
C THR A 541 28.59 -16.32 43.51
N LEU A 542 29.78 -16.00 42.98
CA LEU A 542 30.07 -16.21 41.57
C LEU A 542 30.07 -17.71 41.18
N ASP A 543 30.35 -18.60 42.12
CA ASP A 543 30.29 -20.05 41.89
C ASP A 543 28.83 -20.55 41.85
N ASP A 544 27.95 -20.03 42.71
CA ASP A 544 26.50 -20.30 42.64
C ASP A 544 25.92 -19.89 41.28
N PHE A 545 26.42 -18.77 40.73
CA PHE A 545 26.02 -18.28 39.41
C PHE A 545 26.45 -19.22 38.29
N LYS A 546 27.69 -19.74 38.33
CA LYS A 546 28.19 -20.71 37.34
C LYS A 546 27.40 -22.00 37.37
N GLU A 547 27.10 -22.53 38.57
CA GLU A 547 26.25 -23.71 38.69
C GLU A 547 24.83 -23.41 38.18
N GLY A 548 24.31 -22.22 38.45
CA GLY A 548 23.02 -21.77 37.90
C GLY A 548 22.99 -21.74 36.36
N LEU A 549 24.07 -21.34 35.69
CA LEU A 549 24.16 -21.41 34.23
C LEU A 549 24.18 -22.85 33.72
N ARG A 550 24.93 -23.73 34.38
CA ARG A 550 24.99 -25.17 34.06
C ARG A 550 23.63 -25.84 34.21
N GLU A 551 22.89 -25.54 35.28
CA GLU A 551 21.52 -26.03 35.48
C GLU A 551 20.55 -25.48 34.43
N LEU A 552 20.61 -24.18 34.12
CA LEU A 552 19.79 -23.57 33.06
C LEU A 552 20.12 -24.17 31.68
N TYR A 553 21.38 -24.49 31.42
CA TYR A 553 21.77 -25.18 30.20
C TYR A 553 21.15 -26.57 30.11
N ALA A 554 21.24 -27.36 31.18
CA ALA A 554 20.62 -28.68 31.26
C ALA A 554 19.10 -28.61 31.05
N LEU A 555 18.43 -27.63 31.69
CA LEU A 555 16.99 -27.39 31.52
C LEU A 555 16.62 -26.97 30.10
N GLY A 556 17.40 -26.06 29.49
CA GLY A 556 17.17 -25.61 28.12
C GLY A 556 17.37 -26.72 27.07
N ALA A 557 18.27 -27.67 27.35
CA ALA A 557 18.56 -28.84 26.53
C ALA A 557 17.60 -30.02 26.76
N ALA A 558 16.90 -30.06 27.91
CA ALA A 558 15.91 -31.07 28.25
C ALA A 558 14.58 -30.80 27.54
N GLY A 559 14.49 -31.17 26.26
CA GLY A 559 13.25 -31.05 25.49
C GLY A 559 13.52 -31.07 23.99
N GLN A 560 13.22 -32.20 23.35
CA GLN A 560 13.25 -32.42 21.89
C GLN A 560 14.58 -32.04 21.20
N ASN A 561 15.62 -32.79 21.55
CA ASN A 561 16.72 -33.01 20.61
C ASN A 561 16.31 -34.21 19.73
N ASP A 562 15.57 -33.98 18.63
CA ASP A 562 15.30 -35.01 17.62
C ASP A 562 16.56 -35.39 16.81
N GLY A 563 17.74 -34.92 17.25
CA GLY A 563 19.03 -35.16 16.64
C GLY A 563 19.28 -34.33 15.38
N ARG A 564 18.37 -33.43 14.97
CA ARG A 564 18.48 -32.69 13.70
C ARG A 564 18.95 -31.24 13.84
N SER A 565 18.83 -30.61 15.01
CA SER A 565 19.25 -29.22 15.20
C SER A 565 20.70 -29.10 15.67
N LYS A 566 21.54 -28.37 14.92
CA LYS A 566 22.90 -27.96 15.32
C LYS A 566 22.93 -26.62 16.07
N SER A 567 21.77 -26.06 16.41
CA SER A 567 21.66 -24.73 17.04
C SER A 567 21.56 -24.84 18.55
N ILE A 568 22.35 -24.04 19.29
CA ILE A 568 22.28 -23.91 20.76
C ILE A 568 21.08 -23.07 21.25
N TYR A 569 20.23 -22.61 20.33
CA TYR A 569 19.02 -21.85 20.62
C TYR A 569 17.87 -22.30 19.71
N GLY A 570 16.63 -22.17 20.21
CA GLY A 570 15.40 -22.38 19.46
C GLY A 570 14.83 -23.81 19.50
N SER A 571 15.46 -24.75 20.22
CA SER A 571 14.99 -26.14 20.30
C SER A 571 13.89 -26.35 21.34
N SER A 572 13.88 -25.58 22.43
CA SER A 572 12.86 -25.65 23.49
C SER A 572 12.09 -24.34 23.65
N VAL A 573 10.92 -24.41 24.30
CA VAL A 573 10.11 -23.25 24.67
C VAL A 573 10.94 -22.27 25.52
N LEU A 574 11.72 -22.79 26.48
CA LEU A 574 12.62 -22.01 27.33
C LEU A 574 13.66 -21.23 26.51
N GLN A 575 14.37 -21.89 25.59
CA GLN A 575 15.39 -21.24 24.76
C GLN A 575 14.80 -20.16 23.84
N ARG A 576 13.59 -20.38 23.31
CA ARG A 576 12.88 -19.35 22.52
C ARG A 576 12.54 -18.13 23.38
N GLY A 577 12.09 -18.34 24.62
CA GLY A 577 11.81 -17.26 25.57
C GLY A 577 13.05 -16.53 26.07
N TRP A 578 14.19 -17.23 26.25
CA TRP A 578 15.48 -16.62 26.64
C TRP A 578 16.13 -15.82 25.51
N GLY A 579 15.85 -16.17 24.26
CA GLY A 579 16.44 -15.53 23.08
C GLY A 579 17.93 -15.86 22.90
N SER A 580 18.42 -15.64 21.68
CA SER A 580 19.75 -16.09 21.25
C SER A 580 20.90 -15.62 22.14
N LYS A 581 20.88 -14.35 22.59
CA LYS A 581 21.97 -13.78 23.39
C LYS A 581 22.11 -14.43 24.77
N ALA A 582 20.99 -14.70 25.45
CA ALA A 582 21.02 -15.36 26.76
C ALA A 582 21.37 -16.85 26.61
N CYS A 583 20.83 -17.53 25.59
CA CYS A 583 21.22 -18.92 25.28
C CYS A 583 22.72 -19.06 25.06
N TRP A 584 23.36 -18.14 24.33
CA TRP A 584 24.82 -18.13 24.15
C TRP A 584 25.58 -17.99 25.47
N LEU A 585 25.14 -17.13 26.39
CA LEU A 585 25.78 -16.99 27.71
C LEU A 585 25.60 -18.24 28.57
N ILE A 586 24.41 -18.84 28.53
CA ILE A 586 24.10 -20.08 29.27
C ILE A 586 24.95 -21.24 28.73
N TYR A 587 25.08 -21.35 27.40
CA TYR A 587 25.93 -22.34 26.72
C TYR A 587 27.42 -22.19 27.07
N GLU A 588 27.96 -20.97 27.07
CA GLU A 588 29.36 -20.73 27.49
C GLU A 588 29.63 -21.18 28.94
N GLY A 589 28.58 -21.27 29.77
CA GLY A 589 28.63 -21.73 31.15
C GLY A 589 28.33 -23.22 31.36
N GLU A 590 28.13 -24.01 30.28
CA GLU A 590 27.71 -25.42 30.38
C GLU A 590 28.64 -26.28 31.26
N ASP A 591 29.95 -26.02 31.18
CA ASP A 591 30.99 -26.72 31.93
C ASP A 591 31.28 -26.09 33.31
N GLY A 592 30.37 -25.27 33.83
CA GLY A 592 30.57 -24.53 35.09
C GLY A 592 31.61 -23.41 34.97
N ARG A 593 31.85 -22.90 33.75
CA ARG A 593 32.75 -21.77 33.49
C ARG A 593 31.98 -20.44 33.51
N LEU A 594 32.68 -19.35 33.79
CA LEU A 594 32.10 -18.02 33.68
C LEU A 594 32.17 -17.53 32.22
N PRO A 595 31.06 -17.12 31.59
CA PRO A 595 31.05 -16.57 30.24
C PRO A 595 31.99 -15.38 30.06
N TYR A 596 32.70 -15.31 28.93
CA TYR A 596 33.78 -14.34 28.72
C TYR A 596 33.28 -12.88 28.84
N LYS A 597 32.08 -12.60 28.33
CA LYS A 597 31.48 -11.25 28.41
C LYS A 597 31.17 -10.82 29.84
N ILE A 598 30.69 -11.75 30.66
CA ILE A 598 30.40 -11.50 32.08
C ILE A 598 31.72 -11.33 32.85
N ALA A 599 32.71 -12.18 32.60
CA ALA A 599 34.04 -12.07 33.18
C ALA A 599 34.71 -10.72 32.88
N ASN A 600 34.61 -10.26 31.63
CA ASN A 600 35.10 -8.95 31.22
C ASN A 600 34.36 -7.79 31.89
N GLU A 601 33.03 -7.88 32.02
CA GLU A 601 32.24 -6.84 32.67
C GLU A 601 32.56 -6.74 34.16
N ILE A 602 32.73 -7.89 34.84
CA ILE A 602 33.20 -7.95 36.23
C ILE A 602 34.59 -7.35 36.36
N ARG A 603 35.55 -7.74 35.51
CA ARG A 603 36.91 -7.18 35.51
C ARG A 603 36.88 -5.65 35.32
N ARG A 604 36.06 -5.17 34.37
CA ARG A 604 35.96 -3.75 34.03
C ARG A 604 35.32 -2.91 35.13
N LYS A 605 34.31 -3.44 35.83
CA LYS A 605 33.49 -2.67 36.78
C LYS A 605 33.87 -2.89 38.24
N VAL A 606 34.21 -4.11 38.62
CA VAL A 606 34.57 -4.47 40.00
C VAL A 606 36.08 -4.67 40.12
N GLY A 607 36.68 -5.44 39.21
CA GLY A 607 38.12 -5.73 39.23
C GLY A 607 39.04 -4.51 39.04
N ARG A 608 38.52 -3.40 38.52
CA ARG A 608 39.28 -2.14 38.36
C ARG A 608 39.80 -1.53 39.66
N TYR A 609 39.25 -1.93 40.81
CA TYR A 609 39.61 -1.37 42.11
C TYR A 609 40.75 -2.15 42.82
N GLY A 610 41.18 -3.29 42.27
CA GLY A 610 42.24 -4.11 42.86
C GLY A 610 41.78 -5.01 44.02
N GLU A 611 42.70 -5.78 44.60
CA GLU A 611 42.40 -6.73 45.69
C GLU A 611 42.10 -6.03 47.03
N ASP A 612 42.61 -4.81 47.23
CA ASP A 612 42.39 -3.99 48.44
C ASP A 612 41.11 -3.11 48.37
N ALA A 613 40.21 -3.38 47.41
CA ALA A 613 39.00 -2.60 47.22
C ALA A 613 38.03 -2.71 48.41
N THR A 614 37.57 -1.57 48.91
CA THR A 614 36.51 -1.54 49.94
C THR A 614 35.20 -2.12 49.40
N ASP A 615 34.35 -2.63 50.30
CA ASP A 615 33.05 -3.19 49.92
C ASP A 615 32.18 -2.15 49.16
N ASP A 616 32.20 -0.88 49.59
CA ASP A 616 31.49 0.20 48.89
C ASP A 616 32.04 0.47 47.47
N GLN A 617 33.36 0.39 47.27
CA GLN A 617 33.95 0.51 45.94
C GLN A 617 33.52 -0.63 45.02
N ARG A 618 33.48 -1.87 45.53
CA ARG A 618 33.04 -3.05 44.76
C ARG A 618 31.55 -2.98 44.40
N TRP A 619 30.71 -2.38 45.24
CA TRP A 619 29.28 -2.17 44.99
C TRP A 619 28.93 -0.93 44.17
N SER A 620 29.84 0.05 44.05
CA SER A 620 29.63 1.31 43.32
C SER A 620 29.09 1.20 41.87
N PRO A 621 29.37 0.13 41.08
CA PRO A 621 28.80 -0.02 39.74
C PRO A 621 27.30 -0.35 39.72
N LEU A 622 26.78 -0.91 40.82
CA LEU A 622 25.39 -1.35 40.98
C LEU A 622 24.60 -0.39 41.87
N ILE A 623 25.23 0.04 42.98
CA ILE A 623 24.68 1.02 43.92
C ILE A 623 25.41 2.33 43.68
N LYS A 624 24.85 3.16 42.78
CA LYS A 624 25.40 4.50 42.53
C LYS A 624 25.20 5.36 43.77
N HIS A 625 26.29 5.92 44.32
CA HIS A 625 26.17 7.05 45.23
C HIS A 625 25.54 8.22 44.48
N ARG A 626 24.45 8.77 45.03
CA ARG A 626 23.81 9.95 44.46
C ARG A 626 24.79 11.10 44.69
N ARG A 627 25.47 11.56 43.63
CA ARG A 627 26.21 12.83 43.66
C ARG A 627 25.22 13.90 44.14
N GLU A 628 25.58 14.60 45.20
CA GLU A 628 24.86 15.82 45.58
C GLU A 628 25.06 16.81 44.45
N LYS A 629 23.95 17.11 43.76
CA LYS A 629 23.91 18.16 42.75
C LYS A 629 24.19 19.48 43.47
N SER A 630 25.01 20.33 42.89
CA SER A 630 25.21 21.67 43.42
C SER A 630 23.88 22.42 43.48
N GLU A 631 23.74 23.42 44.35
CA GLU A 631 22.54 24.27 44.39
C GLU A 631 22.22 24.85 43.01
N SER A 632 23.24 25.23 42.22
CA SER A 632 23.05 25.71 40.85
C SER A 632 22.48 24.65 39.90
N GLU A 633 22.87 23.39 40.01
CA GLU A 633 22.33 22.31 39.17
C GLU A 633 20.90 21.94 39.59
N LEU A 634 20.60 21.98 40.89
CA LEU A 634 19.26 21.78 41.41
C LEU A 634 18.33 22.93 41.01
N GLU A 635 18.83 24.15 40.96
CA GLU A 635 18.09 25.33 40.54
C GLU A 635 17.82 25.30 39.03
N GLU A 636 18.80 24.95 38.19
CA GLU A 636 18.57 24.78 36.75
C GLU A 636 17.59 23.64 36.46
N GLU A 637 17.64 22.52 37.18
CA GLU A 637 16.62 21.47 37.05
C GLU A 637 15.25 21.91 37.54
N ARG A 638 15.15 22.70 38.60
CA ARG A 638 13.88 23.28 39.07
C ARG A 638 13.31 24.22 38.03
N LYS A 639 14.14 25.10 37.47
CA LYS A 639 13.76 26.04 36.43
C LYS A 639 13.35 25.34 35.14
N GLN A 640 14.08 24.30 34.73
CA GLN A 640 13.71 23.49 33.57
C GLN A 640 12.41 22.70 33.81
N ALA A 641 12.21 22.15 35.01
CA ALA A 641 10.97 21.48 35.38
C ALA A 641 9.78 22.45 35.51
N GLU A 642 10.02 23.70 35.91
CA GLU A 642 9.01 24.76 35.94
C GLU A 642 8.63 25.19 34.52
N GLN A 643 9.62 25.39 33.63
CA GLN A 643 9.38 25.67 32.21
C GLN A 643 8.64 24.52 31.49
N ASP A 644 9.04 23.26 31.70
CA ASP A 644 8.32 22.10 31.15
C ASP A 644 6.88 22.02 31.72
N ARG A 645 6.68 22.41 32.97
CA ARG A 645 5.35 22.49 33.59
C ARG A 645 4.49 23.61 33.02
N GLU A 646 5.05 24.77 32.71
CA GLU A 646 4.35 25.91 32.07
C GLU A 646 3.94 25.61 30.61
N LEU A 647 4.66 24.70 29.94
CA LEU A 647 4.32 24.22 28.60
C LEU A 647 3.16 23.22 28.59
N HIS A 648 2.91 22.57 29.71
CA HIS A 648 1.71 21.76 29.92
C HIS A 648 0.54 22.68 30.29
N ARG A 649 -0.68 22.31 29.89
CA ARG A 649 -1.88 23.16 30.04
C ARG A 649 -2.03 23.65 31.50
N PRO A 650 -2.40 24.93 31.70
CA PRO A 650 -2.44 25.53 33.03
C PRO A 650 -3.44 24.80 33.93
N HIS A 651 -3.07 24.67 35.21
CA HIS A 651 -4.00 24.15 36.20
C HIS A 651 -5.10 25.18 36.45
N LEU A 652 -6.35 24.78 36.24
CA LEU A 652 -7.51 25.63 36.54
C LEU A 652 -7.94 25.42 37.99
N ASP A 653 -7.87 26.49 38.80
CA ASP A 653 -8.41 26.50 40.16
C ASP A 653 -9.95 26.39 40.16
N ARG A 654 -10.59 26.82 39.05
CA ARG A 654 -12.03 26.71 38.80
C ARG A 654 -12.29 26.51 37.31
N VAL A 655 -13.14 25.54 36.98
CA VAL A 655 -13.63 25.27 35.62
C VAL A 655 -14.81 26.18 35.32
N VAL A 656 -14.79 26.86 34.17
CA VAL A 656 -15.91 27.67 33.65
C VAL A 656 -16.54 26.96 32.44
N ARG A 657 -17.88 26.95 32.42
CA ARG A 657 -18.66 26.50 31.27
C ARG A 657 -19.76 27.51 30.97
N GLU A 658 -19.85 27.95 29.72
CA GLU A 658 -20.85 28.86 29.17
C GLU A 658 -21.39 28.25 27.88
N GLY A 659 -22.68 27.92 27.84
CA GLY A 659 -23.31 27.22 26.71
C GLY A 659 -24.68 26.66 27.09
N PRO A 660 -25.30 25.82 26.24
CA PRO A 660 -26.58 25.19 26.54
C PRO A 660 -26.55 24.40 27.85
N ASP A 661 -27.64 24.42 28.62
CA ASP A 661 -27.81 23.54 29.78
C ASP A 661 -28.27 22.16 29.31
N TRP A 662 -27.37 21.19 29.28
CA TRP A 662 -27.67 19.83 28.84
C TRP A 662 -28.42 18.98 29.87
N ARG A 663 -28.39 19.40 31.15
CA ARG A 663 -28.83 18.55 32.27
C ARG A 663 -30.06 19.09 33.00
N GLY A 664 -30.39 20.37 32.85
CA GLY A 664 -31.49 20.99 33.60
C GLY A 664 -31.28 20.94 35.11
N GLY A 665 -30.02 20.91 35.56
CA GLY A 665 -29.65 20.74 36.97
C GLY A 665 -29.64 19.28 37.49
N ARG A 666 -29.93 18.27 36.66
CA ARG A 666 -29.83 16.85 37.03
C ARG A 666 -28.36 16.43 37.22
N ASP A 667 -28.11 15.65 38.27
CA ASP A 667 -26.83 14.98 38.50
C ASP A 667 -26.73 13.70 37.65
N ILE A 668 -25.59 13.51 37.00
CA ILE A 668 -25.32 12.41 36.07
C ILE A 668 -24.72 11.20 36.79
N THR A 669 -25.13 10.01 36.36
CA THR A 669 -24.61 8.72 36.79
C THR A 669 -23.67 8.11 35.74
N ALA A 670 -22.96 7.05 36.10
CA ALA A 670 -22.13 6.31 35.14
C ALA A 670 -22.97 5.68 34.02
N ASP A 671 -24.20 5.23 34.33
CA ASP A 671 -25.11 4.61 33.36
C ASP A 671 -25.59 5.61 32.31
N ASP A 672 -25.82 6.89 32.67
CA ASP A 672 -26.17 7.93 31.70
C ASP A 672 -25.09 8.11 30.61
N LEU A 673 -23.81 7.99 30.97
CA LEU A 673 -22.72 8.03 29.99
C LEU A 673 -22.76 6.82 29.06
N MET A 674 -23.09 5.64 29.58
CA MET A 674 -23.20 4.42 28.79
C MET A 674 -24.44 4.44 27.87
N GLU A 675 -25.59 4.86 28.41
CA GLU A 675 -26.87 4.88 27.70
C GLU A 675 -26.88 5.92 26.58
N HIS A 676 -26.45 7.16 26.87
CA HIS A 676 -26.60 8.26 25.93
C HIS A 676 -25.46 8.41 24.94
N PHE A 677 -24.23 8.05 25.33
CA PHE A 677 -23.05 8.13 24.45
C PHE A 677 -22.55 6.77 23.97
N GLY A 678 -23.01 5.66 24.56
CA GLY A 678 -22.57 4.32 24.19
C GLY A 678 -21.21 3.92 24.76
N PHE A 679 -20.69 4.58 25.80
CA PHE A 679 -19.40 4.20 26.37
C PHE A 679 -19.41 2.74 26.85
N ARG A 680 -18.36 1.99 26.49
CA ARG A 680 -18.22 0.56 26.84
C ARG A 680 -18.12 0.33 28.36
N ALA A 681 -17.51 1.29 29.06
CA ALA A 681 -17.31 1.23 30.51
C ALA A 681 -16.94 2.59 31.12
N VAL A 682 -17.26 2.76 32.40
CA VAL A 682 -16.89 3.90 33.24
C VAL A 682 -16.20 3.40 34.52
N GLU A 683 -14.95 3.78 34.77
CA GLU A 683 -14.19 3.34 35.96
C GLU A 683 -13.78 4.50 36.88
N PHE A 684 -13.77 4.26 38.19
CA PHE A 684 -13.31 5.22 39.21
C PHE A 684 -12.07 4.74 39.97
N GLY A 685 -11.18 5.68 40.29
CA GLY A 685 -10.04 5.42 41.15
C GLY A 685 -10.46 5.21 42.61
N ASN A 686 -9.85 4.24 43.30
CA ASN A 686 -10.10 3.94 44.72
C ASN A 686 -9.87 5.15 45.66
N TRP A 687 -9.05 6.12 45.22
CA TRP A 687 -8.71 7.30 45.98
C TRP A 687 -9.57 8.52 45.66
N LEU A 688 -10.57 8.40 44.77
CA LEU A 688 -11.47 9.50 44.39
C LEU A 688 -12.70 9.55 45.32
N PRO A 689 -12.87 10.61 46.14
CA PRO A 689 -14.05 10.79 47.00
C PRO A 689 -15.36 10.81 46.22
N GLN A 690 -16.47 10.40 46.83
CA GLN A 690 -17.78 10.26 46.17
C GLN A 690 -18.36 11.59 45.66
N ASP A 691 -18.17 12.67 46.41
CA ASP A 691 -18.50 14.03 46.00
C ASP A 691 -17.68 14.50 44.79
N GLU A 692 -16.38 14.20 44.75
CA GLU A 692 -15.54 14.46 43.57
C GLU A 692 -15.98 13.61 42.36
N ARG A 693 -16.48 12.38 42.56
CA ARG A 693 -17.00 11.52 41.47
C ARG A 693 -18.21 12.15 40.77
N GLN A 694 -19.17 12.66 41.55
CA GLN A 694 -20.34 13.34 40.98
C GLN A 694 -19.95 14.55 40.14
N GLN A 695 -19.01 15.36 40.63
CA GLN A 695 -18.56 16.56 39.93
C GLN A 695 -17.89 16.23 38.58
N VAL A 696 -17.00 15.22 38.55
CA VAL A 696 -16.32 14.84 37.30
C VAL A 696 -17.25 14.18 36.30
N LEU A 697 -18.28 13.46 36.74
CA LEU A 697 -19.32 12.90 35.86
C LEU A 697 -20.11 14.02 35.19
N ASN A 698 -20.60 14.99 35.95
CA ASN A 698 -21.36 16.13 35.42
C ASN A 698 -20.52 16.92 34.41
N MET A 699 -19.27 17.24 34.74
CA MET A 699 -18.38 17.97 33.83
C MET A 699 -18.04 17.16 32.58
N ALA A 700 -17.82 15.85 32.71
CA ALA A 700 -17.54 14.98 31.56
C ALA A 700 -18.75 14.87 30.63
N PHE A 701 -19.95 14.66 31.18
CA PHE A 701 -21.20 14.63 30.42
C PHE A 701 -21.40 15.93 29.63
N ASP A 702 -21.34 17.07 30.31
CA ASP A 702 -21.48 18.39 29.70
C ASP A 702 -20.43 18.60 28.59
N SER A 703 -19.19 18.18 28.84
CA SER A 703 -18.10 18.30 27.87
C SER A 703 -18.22 17.36 26.68
N PHE A 704 -18.80 16.17 26.84
CA PHE A 704 -19.08 15.26 25.72
C PHE A 704 -20.23 15.78 24.86
N CYS A 705 -21.26 16.39 25.46
CA CYS A 705 -22.29 17.13 24.72
C CYS A 705 -21.68 18.32 23.95
N ASP A 706 -20.83 19.11 24.60
CA ASP A 706 -20.14 20.26 23.95
C ASP A 706 -19.24 19.81 22.81
N LEU A 707 -18.55 18.67 22.97
CA LEU A 707 -17.75 18.05 21.92
C LEU A 707 -18.65 17.63 20.76
N ALA A 708 -19.69 16.84 21.02
CA ALA A 708 -20.66 16.39 20.03
C ALA A 708 -21.23 17.56 19.21
N GLN A 709 -21.56 18.67 19.89
CA GLN A 709 -22.02 19.89 19.25
C GLN A 709 -20.93 20.57 18.41
N ALA A 710 -19.70 20.68 18.93
CA ALA A 710 -18.59 21.38 18.29
C ALA A 710 -18.13 20.71 16.99
N ILE A 711 -18.15 19.38 16.94
CA ILE A 711 -17.72 18.60 15.77
C ILE A 711 -18.87 17.96 15.01
N GLU A 712 -20.12 18.28 15.37
CA GLU A 712 -21.37 17.82 14.74
C GLU A 712 -21.47 16.29 14.63
N LEU A 713 -21.22 15.61 15.74
CA LEU A 713 -21.40 14.17 15.87
C LEU A 713 -22.66 13.85 16.68
N PRO A 714 -23.41 12.78 16.32
CA PRO A 714 -24.40 12.22 17.21
C PRO A 714 -23.75 11.81 18.56
N PRO A 715 -24.42 11.99 19.70
CA PRO A 715 -23.86 11.64 21.01
C PRO A 715 -23.32 10.20 21.10
N SER A 716 -24.03 9.24 20.49
CA SER A 716 -23.62 7.82 20.44
C SER A 716 -22.28 7.58 19.74
N GLU A 717 -21.85 8.49 18.85
CA GLU A 717 -20.61 8.38 18.09
C GLU A 717 -19.41 9.00 18.83
N VAL A 718 -19.63 9.74 19.92
CA VAL A 718 -18.56 10.24 20.79
C VAL A 718 -17.75 9.10 21.39
N SER A 719 -18.39 7.95 21.63
CA SER A 719 -17.74 6.71 22.09
C SER A 719 -17.08 5.90 20.97
N LEU A 720 -16.97 6.46 19.76
CA LEU A 720 -16.31 5.85 18.59
C LEU A 720 -16.90 4.49 18.20
N GLY A 721 -18.21 4.43 18.03
CA GLY A 721 -18.95 3.20 17.71
C GLY A 721 -19.20 2.29 18.92
N GLY A 722 -19.28 2.86 20.12
CA GLY A 722 -19.57 2.12 21.35
C GLY A 722 -18.36 1.42 21.99
N GLU A 723 -17.16 1.67 21.48
CA GLU A 723 -15.96 0.91 21.87
C GLU A 723 -15.05 1.65 22.85
N LEU A 724 -15.21 2.97 23.00
CA LEU A 724 -14.41 3.79 23.90
C LEU A 724 -14.90 3.62 25.33
N ALA A 725 -13.97 3.61 26.29
CA ALA A 725 -14.27 3.66 27.71
C ALA A 725 -13.70 4.93 28.35
N VAL A 726 -14.21 5.31 29.52
CA VAL A 726 -13.74 6.50 30.27
C VAL A 726 -13.39 6.10 31.70
N ALA A 727 -12.28 6.63 32.21
CA ALA A 727 -11.83 6.38 33.56
C ALA A 727 -11.50 7.69 34.28
N PHE A 728 -11.87 7.77 35.55
CA PHE A 728 -11.66 8.93 36.41
C PHE A 728 -10.68 8.59 37.54
N GLY A 729 -9.42 9.01 37.37
CA GLY A 729 -8.38 8.92 38.40
C GLY A 729 -7.94 7.51 38.80
N SER A 730 -8.26 6.47 38.00
CA SER A 730 -7.93 5.07 38.33
C SER A 730 -6.58 4.59 37.80
N ARG A 731 -6.01 5.26 36.78
CA ARG A 731 -4.89 4.71 35.97
C ARG A 731 -3.56 5.48 36.03
N GLY A 732 -3.44 6.50 36.88
CA GLY A 732 -2.22 7.31 37.04
C GLY A 732 -1.11 6.67 37.91
N ARG A 733 0.17 7.00 37.66
CA ARG A 733 1.32 6.51 38.46
C ARG A 733 1.50 7.18 39.82
N GLY A 734 0.91 8.37 40.04
CA GLY A 734 1.16 9.21 41.21
C GLY A 734 2.62 9.68 41.32
N GLY A 735 2.86 10.86 41.91
CA GLY A 735 4.21 11.43 42.11
C GLY A 735 4.57 12.61 41.19
N ARG A 736 5.80 13.15 41.32
CA ARG A 736 6.33 14.22 40.45
C ARG A 736 6.37 13.73 39.01
N GLY A 737 5.59 14.36 38.12
CA GLY A 737 5.53 14.03 36.68
C GLY A 737 4.43 13.06 36.25
N ALA A 738 3.38 12.87 37.05
CA ALA A 738 2.19 12.12 36.59
C ALA A 738 1.41 12.93 35.52
N ALA A 739 1.00 12.27 34.43
CA ALA A 739 0.22 12.89 33.35
C ALA A 739 -1.14 13.41 33.86
N LEU A 740 -1.59 14.54 33.31
CA LEU A 740 -2.84 15.22 33.67
C LEU A 740 -4.09 14.48 33.13
N ALA A 741 -3.92 13.80 32.01
CA ALA A 741 -4.78 12.75 31.49
C ALA A 741 -3.94 11.92 30.51
N HIS A 742 -4.46 10.77 30.09
CA HIS A 742 -3.87 10.02 28.99
C HIS A 742 -4.88 9.05 28.39
N TYR A 743 -4.81 8.88 27.07
CA TYR A 743 -5.44 7.79 26.35
C TYR A 743 -4.56 6.52 26.41
N GLU A 744 -5.18 5.37 26.65
CA GLU A 744 -4.53 4.06 26.58
C GLU A 744 -5.03 3.28 25.34
N PRO A 745 -4.27 3.29 24.23
CA PRO A 745 -4.69 2.67 22.97
C PRO A 745 -5.07 1.19 23.09
N MET A 746 -4.30 0.46 23.89
CA MET A 746 -4.47 -0.98 24.03
C MET A 746 -5.76 -1.38 24.76
N ARG A 747 -6.38 -0.43 25.47
CA ARG A 747 -7.63 -0.66 26.19
C ARG A 747 -8.76 0.22 25.67
N ASN A 748 -8.48 1.06 24.68
CA ASN A 748 -9.40 2.06 24.16
C ASN A 748 -10.11 2.82 25.29
N VAL A 749 -9.32 3.43 26.20
CA VAL A 749 -9.84 4.15 27.37
C VAL A 749 -9.18 5.51 27.50
N ILE A 750 -9.99 6.54 27.73
CA ILE A 750 -9.52 7.87 28.15
C ILE A 750 -9.48 7.91 29.68
N ASN A 751 -8.34 8.21 30.26
CA ASN A 751 -8.22 8.39 31.71
C ASN A 751 -8.01 9.86 32.07
N LEU A 752 -8.98 10.46 32.74
CA LEU A 752 -8.98 11.85 33.22
C LEU A 752 -8.54 11.91 34.69
N THR A 753 -7.64 12.83 35.06
CA THR A 753 -7.17 12.95 36.46
C THR A 753 -7.84 14.11 37.22
N ARG A 754 -8.81 13.81 38.10
CA ARG A 754 -9.48 14.78 39.03
C ARG A 754 -9.73 16.18 38.40
N MET A 755 -9.56 17.25 39.18
CA MET A 755 -9.59 18.66 38.73
C MET A 755 -8.30 19.10 38.00
N LYS A 756 -7.22 18.31 38.08
CA LYS A 756 -5.94 18.64 37.41
C LYS A 756 -5.96 18.35 35.91
N GLY A 757 -6.90 17.53 35.45
CA GLY A 757 -7.12 17.22 34.04
C GLY A 757 -8.16 18.09 33.33
N ALA A 758 -8.60 19.21 33.91
CA ALA A 758 -9.47 20.13 33.18
C ALA A 758 -8.77 20.66 31.91
N GLY A 759 -9.46 20.61 30.78
CA GLY A 759 -9.01 21.19 29.52
C GLY A 759 -8.22 20.25 28.62
N VAL A 760 -8.16 18.95 28.92
CA VAL A 760 -7.43 17.94 28.12
C VAL A 760 -8.35 16.91 27.45
N LEU A 761 -9.65 16.89 27.77
CA LEU A 761 -10.55 15.84 27.29
C LEU A 761 -10.57 15.76 25.75
N ALA A 762 -10.66 16.91 25.07
CA ALA A 762 -10.61 16.96 23.62
C ALA A 762 -9.31 16.35 23.06
N HIS A 763 -8.17 16.65 23.69
CA HIS A 763 -6.87 16.12 23.27
C HIS A 763 -6.82 14.58 23.38
N GLU A 764 -7.30 14.02 24.48
CA GLU A 764 -7.36 12.56 24.64
C GLU A 764 -8.37 11.91 23.68
N TRP A 765 -9.49 12.59 23.40
CA TRP A 765 -10.46 12.12 22.41
C TRP A 765 -9.86 12.08 21.00
N TRP A 766 -9.08 13.08 20.61
CA TRP A 766 -8.37 13.05 19.33
C TRP A 766 -7.34 11.92 19.26
N HIS A 767 -6.65 11.59 20.35
CA HIS A 767 -5.81 10.38 20.39
C HIS A 767 -6.63 9.09 20.20
N ALA A 768 -7.82 9.02 20.78
CA ALA A 768 -8.72 7.89 20.62
C ALA A 768 -9.22 7.76 19.17
N LEU A 769 -9.66 8.86 18.56
CA LEU A 769 -10.07 8.90 17.15
C LEU A 769 -8.92 8.49 16.21
N ASP A 770 -7.71 9.03 16.43
CA ASP A 770 -6.53 8.71 15.63
C ASP A 770 -6.20 7.20 15.66
N TRP A 771 -6.33 6.57 16.82
CA TRP A 771 -6.15 5.12 16.97
C TRP A 771 -7.28 4.32 16.32
N GLN A 772 -8.52 4.77 16.45
CA GLN A 772 -9.70 4.12 15.85
C GLN A 772 -9.59 4.11 14.31
N LEU A 773 -9.30 5.27 13.72
CA LEU A 773 -9.10 5.42 12.28
C LEU A 773 -7.90 4.60 11.77
N GLY A 774 -6.91 4.34 12.63
CA GLY A 774 -5.77 3.47 12.31
C GLY A 774 -6.07 1.97 12.38
N GLY A 775 -7.34 1.59 12.50
CA GLY A 775 -7.80 0.21 12.61
C GLY A 775 -7.26 -0.50 13.85
N LYS A 776 -6.98 0.25 14.93
CA LYS A 776 -6.43 -0.24 16.20
C LYS A 776 -5.10 -1.00 16.07
N ARG A 777 -4.33 -0.71 15.01
CA ARG A 777 -2.99 -1.29 14.76
C ARG A 777 -1.87 -0.25 14.89
N GLY A 778 -2.24 1.03 14.91
CA GLY A 778 -1.39 2.19 15.01
C GLY A 778 -2.24 3.45 14.94
N TYR A 779 -1.60 4.62 14.99
CA TYR A 779 -2.29 5.91 14.81
C TYR A 779 -2.42 6.20 13.31
N ALA A 780 -3.62 6.53 12.84
CA ALA A 780 -3.90 6.86 11.44
C ALA A 780 -3.02 8.02 10.95
N SER A 781 -2.81 9.02 11.79
CA SER A 781 -1.97 10.18 11.50
C SER A 781 -0.53 9.79 11.15
N GLU A 782 -0.05 8.66 11.69
CA GLU A 782 1.28 8.12 11.40
C GLU A 782 1.26 7.15 10.21
N ILE A 783 0.28 6.24 10.15
CA ILE A 783 0.17 5.21 9.11
C ILE A 783 -0.14 5.82 7.74
N GLU A 784 -1.03 6.82 7.70
CA GLU A 784 -1.55 7.40 6.47
C GLU A 784 -0.78 8.61 5.97
N ALA A 785 0.28 9.03 6.66
CA ALA A 785 1.06 10.22 6.34
C ALA A 785 1.56 10.32 4.88
N SER A 786 1.67 9.20 4.17
CA SER A 786 2.11 9.13 2.77
C SER A 786 0.96 8.99 1.76
N ARG A 787 -0.29 8.87 2.23
CA ARG A 787 -1.48 8.68 1.40
C ARG A 787 -2.16 10.02 1.11
N GLU A 788 -2.92 10.06 0.01
CA GLU A 788 -3.74 11.22 -0.37
C GLU A 788 -5.16 11.15 0.21
N THR A 789 -5.30 10.62 1.44
CA THR A 789 -6.54 10.68 2.23
C THR A 789 -6.66 12.01 2.98
N PRO A 790 -7.84 12.43 3.45
CA PRO A 790 -7.98 13.58 4.37
C PRO A 790 -7.01 13.51 5.56
N MET A 791 -6.90 12.36 6.23
CA MET A 791 -5.91 12.14 7.30
C MET A 791 -4.47 12.30 6.81
N GLY A 792 -4.10 11.69 5.68
CA GLY A 792 -2.74 11.80 5.13
C GLY A 792 -2.34 13.22 4.71
N ARG A 793 -3.29 14.00 4.18
CA ARG A 793 -3.11 15.44 3.90
C ARG A 793 -2.93 16.23 5.19
N LEU A 794 -3.78 16.04 6.19
CA LEU A 794 -3.66 16.67 7.51
C LEU A 794 -2.32 16.35 8.19
N SER A 795 -1.90 15.08 8.17
CA SER A 795 -0.62 14.62 8.72
C SER A 795 0.60 15.27 8.09
N ARG A 796 0.55 15.61 6.80
CA ARG A 796 1.60 16.41 6.15
C ARG A 796 1.47 17.87 6.52
N ALA A 797 0.27 18.44 6.46
CA ALA A 797 -0.01 19.84 6.78
C ALA A 797 0.43 20.23 8.20
N MET A 798 0.37 19.33 9.17
CA MET A 798 0.89 19.60 10.54
C MET A 798 2.41 19.82 10.57
N ARG A 799 3.16 19.22 9.64
CA ARG A 799 4.64 19.17 9.64
C ARG A 799 5.28 20.00 8.55
N GLN A 800 4.57 20.17 7.45
CA GLN A 800 5.05 20.76 6.21
C GLN A 800 3.98 21.65 5.60
N ARG A 801 4.43 22.75 4.99
CA ARG A 801 3.62 23.64 4.16
C ARG A 801 4.32 23.87 2.83
N HIS A 802 3.57 24.36 1.85
CA HIS A 802 4.18 24.93 0.66
C HIS A 802 5.14 26.05 1.07
N THR A 803 6.33 26.02 0.47
CA THR A 803 7.37 27.01 0.72
C THR A 803 7.02 28.29 0.01
N LEU A 804 7.22 29.44 0.68
CA LEU A 804 7.02 30.71 0.01
C LEU A 804 8.07 30.88 -1.10
N PRO A 805 7.73 31.41 -2.28
CA PRO A 805 8.68 31.54 -3.38
C PRO A 805 10.01 32.19 -2.98
N GLU A 806 9.96 33.28 -2.20
CA GLU A 806 11.16 33.97 -1.72
C GLU A 806 11.97 33.15 -0.69
N GLU A 807 11.29 32.35 0.14
CA GLU A 807 11.95 31.40 1.06
C GLU A 807 12.68 30.31 0.26
N LEU A 808 12.01 29.76 -0.76
CA LEU A 808 12.55 28.73 -1.65
C LEU A 808 13.77 29.24 -2.42
N ALA A 809 13.65 30.41 -3.05
CA ALA A 809 14.76 31.07 -3.75
C ALA A 809 15.93 31.35 -2.79
N GLY A 810 15.65 31.81 -1.57
CA GLY A 810 16.66 32.11 -0.56
C GLY A 810 17.53 30.92 -0.19
N PHE A 811 16.94 29.80 0.25
CA PHE A 811 17.76 28.65 0.68
C PHE A 811 18.35 27.88 -0.50
N THR A 812 17.66 27.78 -1.65
CA THR A 812 18.23 27.11 -2.82
C THR A 812 19.44 27.88 -3.36
N GLY A 813 19.35 29.22 -3.46
CA GLY A 813 20.49 30.07 -3.80
C GLY A 813 21.65 29.94 -2.82
N ALA A 814 21.38 29.90 -1.51
CA ALA A 814 22.40 29.66 -0.50
C ALA A 814 23.06 28.27 -0.63
N ASN A 815 22.27 27.23 -0.91
CA ASN A 815 22.76 25.87 -1.13
C ASN A 815 23.63 25.76 -2.38
N VAL A 816 23.31 26.48 -3.45
CA VAL A 816 24.17 26.56 -4.66
C VAL A 816 25.55 27.11 -4.31
N ASN A 817 25.61 28.22 -3.56
CA ASN A 817 26.87 28.82 -3.12
C ASN A 817 27.67 27.87 -2.22
N LYS A 818 27.00 27.24 -1.24
CA LYS A 818 27.60 26.28 -0.31
C LYS A 818 28.13 25.03 -1.02
N ALA A 819 27.40 24.51 -2.01
CA ALA A 819 27.83 23.36 -2.79
C ALA A 819 29.11 23.65 -3.58
N GLN A 820 29.23 24.87 -4.13
CA GLN A 820 30.43 25.33 -4.82
C GLN A 820 31.65 25.39 -3.89
N GLU A 821 31.47 25.90 -2.66
CA GLU A 821 32.51 25.89 -1.62
C GLU A 821 32.92 24.45 -1.25
N TYR A 822 31.95 23.54 -1.12
CA TYR A 822 32.21 22.14 -0.83
C TYR A 822 33.00 21.44 -1.93
N ILE A 823 32.64 21.64 -3.20
CA ILE A 823 33.39 21.10 -4.34
C ILE A 823 34.86 21.55 -4.28
N ALA A 824 35.10 22.84 -4.04
CA ALA A 824 36.45 23.37 -3.91
C ALA A 824 37.19 22.80 -2.70
N SER A 825 36.51 22.61 -1.56
CA SER A 825 37.09 22.03 -0.34
C SER A 825 37.55 20.58 -0.53
N TRP A 826 36.84 19.79 -1.36
CA TRP A 826 37.22 18.40 -1.67
C TRP A 826 38.45 18.30 -2.55
N CYS A 827 38.85 19.38 -3.22
CA CYS A 827 40.10 19.47 -3.98
C CYS A 827 41.32 19.75 -3.07
N TYR A 828 41.27 19.40 -1.78
CA TYR A 828 42.32 19.70 -0.78
C TYR A 828 43.71 19.12 -1.10
N HIS A 829 43.78 18.16 -2.00
CA HIS A 829 45.03 17.55 -2.48
C HIS A 829 45.79 18.47 -3.45
N GLU A 830 45.11 19.45 -4.05
CA GLU A 830 45.74 20.41 -4.96
C GLU A 830 46.40 21.59 -4.21
N PRO A 831 47.47 22.18 -4.77
CA PRO A 831 48.04 23.43 -4.30
C PRO A 831 47.01 24.57 -4.19
N LYS A 832 47.27 25.56 -3.32
CA LYS A 832 46.32 26.64 -3.04
C LYS A 832 45.95 27.45 -4.30
N ASP A 833 46.94 27.78 -5.13
CA ASP A 833 46.76 28.51 -6.39
C ASP A 833 45.93 27.71 -7.43
N VAL A 834 46.10 26.39 -7.47
CA VAL A 834 45.28 25.51 -8.31
C VAL A 834 43.83 25.46 -7.80
N ARG A 835 43.63 25.39 -6.49
CA ARG A 835 42.28 25.44 -5.89
C ARG A 835 41.58 26.77 -6.16
N GLU A 836 42.29 27.90 -6.08
CA GLU A 836 41.76 29.23 -6.42
C GLU A 836 41.32 29.29 -7.89
N ARG A 837 42.13 28.76 -8.82
CA ARG A 837 41.76 28.65 -10.25
C ARG A 837 40.58 27.71 -10.51
N ILE A 838 40.46 26.62 -9.75
CA ILE A 838 39.30 25.72 -9.81
C ILE A 838 38.05 26.49 -9.38
N VAL A 839 38.09 27.27 -8.30
CA VAL A 839 36.95 28.08 -7.84
C VAL A 839 36.50 29.08 -8.92
N GLU A 840 37.43 29.81 -9.52
CA GLU A 840 37.14 30.75 -10.61
C GLU A 840 36.48 30.04 -11.80
N LYS A 841 37.03 28.89 -12.20
CA LYS A 841 36.50 28.14 -13.34
C LYS A 841 35.12 27.54 -13.05
N LEU A 842 34.88 27.09 -11.82
CA LEU A 842 33.58 26.60 -11.38
C LEU A 842 32.52 27.71 -11.43
N ALA A 843 32.87 28.94 -11.05
CA ALA A 843 31.96 30.09 -11.13
C ALA A 843 31.58 30.41 -12.60
N GLU A 844 32.55 30.34 -13.52
CA GLU A 844 32.30 30.53 -14.96
C GLU A 844 31.36 29.46 -15.52
N VAL A 845 31.64 28.17 -15.22
CA VAL A 845 30.79 27.05 -15.67
C VAL A 845 29.38 27.20 -15.10
N ARG A 846 29.27 27.49 -13.79
CA ARG A 846 27.99 27.75 -13.13
C ARG A 846 27.19 28.83 -13.85
N GLY A 847 27.77 30.01 -14.11
CA GLY A 847 27.05 31.11 -14.76
C GLY A 847 26.47 30.72 -16.12
N ARG A 848 27.21 29.93 -16.91
CA ARG A 848 26.70 29.41 -18.20
C ARG A 848 25.57 28.41 -18.03
N VAL A 849 25.71 27.44 -17.10
CA VAL A 849 24.67 26.43 -16.87
C VAL A 849 23.40 27.07 -16.27
N GLU A 850 23.55 28.03 -15.37
CA GLU A 850 22.45 28.77 -14.75
C GLU A 850 21.62 29.52 -15.81
N ALA A 851 22.27 30.26 -16.71
CA ALA A 851 21.60 30.95 -17.82
C ALA A 851 20.83 29.97 -18.71
N ARG A 852 21.44 28.83 -19.07
CA ARG A 852 20.81 27.79 -19.88
C ARG A 852 19.58 27.18 -19.21
N PHE A 853 19.64 26.89 -17.91
CA PHE A 853 18.50 26.36 -17.16
C PHE A 853 17.38 27.40 -17.02
N TYR A 854 17.73 28.68 -16.86
CA TYR A 854 16.77 29.77 -16.81
C TYR A 854 16.02 29.94 -18.14
N GLU A 855 16.73 30.05 -19.27
CA GLU A 855 16.14 30.18 -20.61
C GLU A 855 15.17 29.03 -20.92
N ARG A 856 15.59 27.79 -20.62
CA ARG A 856 14.74 26.60 -20.80
C ARG A 856 13.46 26.66 -19.96
N THR A 857 13.56 27.20 -18.75
CA THR A 857 12.41 27.32 -17.85
C THR A 857 11.45 28.41 -18.31
N VAL A 858 11.96 29.56 -18.77
CA VAL A 858 11.15 30.62 -19.38
C VAL A 858 10.37 30.08 -20.58
N GLN A 859 11.05 29.38 -21.49
CA GLN A 859 10.41 28.80 -22.67
C GLN A 859 9.30 27.80 -22.29
N HIS A 860 9.52 27.00 -21.26
CA HIS A 860 8.51 26.06 -20.76
C HIS A 860 7.30 26.78 -20.17
N ILE A 861 7.51 27.83 -19.37
CA ILE A 861 6.42 28.65 -18.81
C ILE A 861 5.61 29.28 -19.95
N GLU A 862 6.26 29.90 -20.93
CA GLU A 862 5.58 30.49 -22.08
C GLU A 862 4.67 29.49 -22.81
N ASN A 863 5.14 28.24 -22.96
CA ASN A 863 4.41 27.18 -23.64
C ASN A 863 3.27 26.56 -22.81
N THR A 864 3.29 26.72 -21.48
CA THR A 864 2.40 25.94 -20.59
C THR A 864 1.56 26.77 -19.62
N LYS A 865 1.82 28.08 -19.45
CA LYS A 865 1.11 28.94 -18.50
C LYS A 865 -0.40 29.00 -18.69
N ASP A 866 -0.88 28.85 -19.93
CA ASP A 866 -2.30 28.88 -20.26
C ASP A 866 -3.00 27.53 -20.03
N ASN A 867 -2.25 26.48 -19.66
CA ASN A 867 -2.83 25.18 -19.30
C ASN A 867 -3.53 25.27 -17.93
N PRO A 868 -4.80 24.87 -17.80
CA PRO A 868 -5.51 24.89 -16.52
C PRO A 868 -4.82 24.13 -15.38
N ARG A 869 -3.96 23.14 -15.70
CA ARG A 869 -3.17 22.37 -14.72
C ARG A 869 -1.85 23.02 -14.33
N PHE A 870 -1.48 24.16 -14.92
CA PHE A 870 -0.19 24.81 -14.66
C PHE A 870 -0.02 25.13 -13.17
N LYS A 871 -1.06 25.69 -12.52
CA LYS A 871 -1.05 26.03 -11.09
C LYS A 871 -0.72 24.85 -10.16
N ASP A 872 -1.07 23.63 -10.57
CA ASP A 872 -0.92 22.44 -9.74
C ASP A 872 0.38 21.69 -10.07
N ALA A 873 0.67 21.53 -11.37
CA ALA A 873 1.70 20.61 -11.89
C ALA A 873 2.57 21.19 -13.02
N GLY A 874 2.48 22.49 -13.31
CA GLY A 874 3.15 23.13 -14.45
C GLY A 874 4.68 23.04 -14.40
N ILE A 875 5.26 23.02 -13.19
CA ILE A 875 6.70 22.85 -12.96
C ILE A 875 6.88 21.90 -11.78
N GLN A 876 7.67 20.85 -11.97
CA GLN A 876 7.86 19.81 -10.96
C GLN A 876 8.83 20.26 -9.85
N GLU A 877 8.92 19.51 -8.76
CA GLU A 877 9.79 19.80 -7.60
C GLU A 877 11.29 19.93 -7.93
N ARG A 878 11.73 19.40 -9.08
CA ARG A 878 13.12 19.53 -9.57
C ARG A 878 13.31 20.65 -10.60
N GLY A 879 12.27 21.45 -10.86
CA GLY A 879 12.22 22.40 -11.97
C GLY A 879 11.83 21.74 -13.30
N VAL A 880 12.19 22.39 -14.40
CA VAL A 880 11.89 21.97 -15.78
C VAL A 880 13.00 21.08 -16.39
N VAL A 881 14.17 21.08 -15.75
CA VAL A 881 15.41 20.52 -16.30
C VAL A 881 15.42 18.99 -16.22
N GLY A 882 15.72 18.32 -17.34
CA GLY A 882 15.67 16.86 -17.47
C GLY A 882 17.01 16.17 -17.15
N TYR A 883 16.99 14.84 -17.06
CA TYR A 883 18.18 14.03 -16.71
C TYR A 883 19.39 14.29 -17.63
N GLU A 884 19.15 14.44 -18.94
CA GLU A 884 20.20 14.71 -19.93
C GLU A 884 20.90 16.06 -19.72
N ASP A 885 20.15 17.08 -19.30
CA ASP A 885 20.70 18.40 -18.97
C ASP A 885 21.60 18.34 -17.72
N PHE A 886 21.16 17.57 -16.72
CA PHE A 886 21.93 17.31 -15.51
C PHE A 886 23.24 16.58 -15.81
N ASP A 887 23.19 15.52 -16.62
CA ASP A 887 24.39 14.76 -17.03
C ASP A 887 25.36 15.63 -17.83
N THR A 888 24.83 16.43 -18.76
CA THR A 888 25.63 17.37 -19.56
C THR A 888 26.30 18.40 -18.67
N ALA A 889 25.55 19.04 -17.78
CA ALA A 889 26.10 20.02 -16.84
C ALA A 889 27.13 19.37 -15.89
N SER A 890 26.82 18.20 -15.34
CA SER A 890 27.74 17.46 -14.45
C SER A 890 29.06 17.14 -15.16
N ALA A 891 28.99 16.72 -16.43
CA ALA A 891 30.18 16.51 -17.26
C ALA A 891 30.98 17.80 -17.49
N GLU A 892 30.33 18.95 -17.72
CA GLU A 892 31.01 20.25 -17.83
C GLU A 892 31.77 20.62 -16.55
N PHE A 893 31.13 20.47 -15.39
CA PHE A 893 31.72 20.70 -14.07
C PHE A 893 32.91 19.76 -13.83
N MET A 894 32.74 18.45 -14.06
CA MET A 894 33.81 17.47 -13.89
C MET A 894 34.97 17.68 -14.86
N LYS A 895 34.70 18.09 -16.10
CA LYS A 895 35.72 18.43 -17.08
C LYS A 895 36.53 19.67 -16.64
N ALA A 896 35.86 20.69 -16.11
CA ALA A 896 36.51 21.88 -15.57
C ALA A 896 37.44 21.55 -14.40
N ILE A 897 36.99 20.72 -13.45
CA ILE A 897 37.81 20.29 -12.31
C ILE A 897 38.99 19.44 -12.78
N SER A 898 38.73 18.39 -13.56
CA SER A 898 39.77 17.46 -14.01
C SER A 898 40.83 18.11 -14.92
N GLY A 899 40.46 19.15 -15.67
CA GLY A 899 41.38 19.90 -16.54
C GLY A 899 42.36 20.79 -15.79
N LEU A 900 42.07 21.13 -14.53
CA LEU A 900 42.93 21.96 -13.68
C LEU A 900 43.67 21.16 -12.60
N CYS A 901 43.15 20.00 -12.20
CA CYS A 901 43.82 19.10 -11.26
C CYS A 901 45.16 18.59 -11.78
N THR A 902 46.18 18.67 -10.93
CA THR A 902 47.53 18.17 -11.22
C THR A 902 47.76 16.77 -10.64
N GLU A 903 47.04 16.37 -9.57
CA GLU A 903 47.19 15.08 -8.91
C GLU A 903 46.04 14.10 -9.22
N ARG A 904 46.18 13.32 -10.31
CA ARG A 904 45.13 12.39 -10.77
C ARG A 904 44.69 11.35 -9.73
N LYS A 905 45.60 10.87 -8.88
CA LYS A 905 45.29 9.89 -7.81
C LYS A 905 44.54 10.52 -6.63
N GLY A 906 44.79 11.79 -6.34
CA GLY A 906 44.05 12.55 -5.34
C GLY A 906 42.60 12.74 -5.79
N LEU A 907 42.42 13.20 -7.04
CA LEU A 907 41.09 13.40 -7.64
C LEU A 907 40.27 12.10 -7.69
N SER A 908 40.88 10.96 -8.06
CA SER A 908 40.16 9.69 -8.12
C SER A 908 39.60 9.23 -6.78
N LYS A 909 40.25 9.58 -5.66
CA LYS A 909 39.80 9.21 -4.30
C LYS A 909 38.58 10.01 -3.82
N VAL A 910 38.41 11.23 -4.32
CA VAL A 910 37.34 12.15 -3.90
C VAL A 910 36.28 12.39 -4.98
N LYS A 911 36.44 11.79 -6.16
CA LYS A 911 35.56 11.96 -7.33
C LYS A 911 34.08 11.83 -6.98
N ASP A 912 33.71 10.80 -6.24
CA ASP A 912 32.30 10.55 -5.89
C ASP A 912 31.73 11.64 -4.97
N LYS A 913 32.56 12.19 -4.07
CA LYS A 913 32.15 13.31 -3.22
C LYS A 913 31.99 14.59 -4.02
N ILE A 914 32.86 14.83 -4.99
CA ILE A 914 32.74 15.98 -5.90
C ILE A 914 31.46 15.86 -6.74
N VAL A 915 31.23 14.69 -7.37
CA VAL A 915 30.01 14.45 -8.17
C VAL A 915 28.74 14.63 -7.32
N GLN A 916 28.71 14.10 -6.09
CA GLN A 916 27.58 14.31 -5.18
C GLN A 916 27.31 15.79 -4.88
N ASN A 917 28.35 16.61 -4.71
CA ASN A 917 28.18 18.05 -4.50
C ASN A 917 27.80 18.80 -5.78
N VAL A 918 28.27 18.35 -6.95
CA VAL A 918 27.83 18.89 -8.26
C VAL A 918 26.35 18.58 -8.46
N ASP A 919 25.90 17.35 -8.23
CA ASP A 919 24.47 17.00 -8.33
C ASP A 919 23.61 17.83 -7.37
N TYR A 920 24.09 18.02 -6.14
CA TYR A 920 23.42 18.87 -5.16
C TYR A 920 23.35 20.34 -5.61
N LEU A 921 24.44 20.88 -6.19
CA LEU A 921 24.48 22.22 -6.79
C LEU A 921 23.44 22.34 -7.90
N LEU A 922 23.46 21.42 -8.87
CA LEU A 922 22.58 21.48 -10.05
C LEU A 922 21.10 21.38 -9.65
N ARG A 923 20.75 20.53 -8.67
CA ARG A 923 19.36 20.37 -8.21
C ARG A 923 18.82 21.65 -7.57
N ASN A 924 19.60 22.27 -6.68
CA ASN A 924 19.20 23.54 -6.07
C ASN A 924 19.17 24.67 -7.10
N MET A 925 20.11 24.68 -8.06
CA MET A 925 20.14 25.69 -9.11
C MET A 925 18.93 25.60 -10.04
N ALA A 926 18.49 24.40 -10.44
CA ALA A 926 17.30 24.19 -11.25
C ALA A 926 16.02 24.72 -10.58
N VAL A 927 15.89 24.53 -9.26
CA VAL A 927 14.76 25.08 -8.50
C VAL A 927 14.87 26.60 -8.34
N TYR A 928 16.08 27.10 -8.02
CA TYR A 928 16.35 28.54 -7.88
C TYR A 928 15.98 29.30 -9.16
N VAL A 929 16.44 28.84 -10.33
CA VAL A 929 16.11 29.49 -11.61
C VAL A 929 14.64 29.34 -11.98
N ALA A 930 13.98 28.25 -11.59
CA ALA A 930 12.55 28.09 -11.85
C ALA A 930 11.71 29.11 -11.08
N VAL A 931 12.03 29.36 -9.81
CA VAL A 931 11.37 30.40 -9.01
C VAL A 931 11.64 31.79 -9.59
N ALA A 932 12.90 32.08 -9.97
CA ALA A 932 13.25 33.35 -10.60
C ALA A 932 12.49 33.56 -11.92
N ALA A 933 12.43 32.54 -12.78
CA ALA A 933 11.71 32.59 -14.04
C ALA A 933 10.20 32.81 -13.83
N CYS A 934 9.57 32.13 -12.86
CA CYS A 934 8.16 32.38 -12.53
C CYS A 934 7.91 33.86 -12.15
N ARG A 935 8.76 34.41 -11.28
CA ARG A 935 8.67 35.82 -10.85
C ARG A 935 8.83 36.76 -12.04
N ASP A 936 9.85 36.55 -12.87
CA ASP A 936 10.17 37.44 -13.98
C ASP A 936 9.12 37.34 -15.12
N GLN A 937 8.43 36.20 -15.24
CA GLN A 937 7.31 35.98 -16.16
C GLN A 937 5.94 36.37 -15.58
N GLY A 938 5.88 36.84 -14.33
CA GLY A 938 4.64 37.27 -13.69
C GLY A 938 3.63 36.14 -13.41
N VAL A 939 4.12 34.91 -13.20
CA VAL A 939 3.28 33.74 -12.86
C VAL A 939 3.58 33.25 -11.45
N GLU A 940 2.57 32.77 -10.73
CA GLU A 940 2.78 32.10 -9.44
C GLU A 940 3.47 30.74 -9.63
N PRO A 941 4.49 30.40 -8.82
CA PRO A 941 5.06 29.06 -8.81
C PRO A 941 4.02 27.97 -8.56
N PRO A 942 3.96 26.91 -9.39
CA PRO A 942 3.03 25.80 -9.20
C PRO A 942 3.18 25.07 -7.87
N ALA A 943 2.09 24.49 -7.36
CA ALA A 943 2.07 23.73 -6.10
C ALA A 943 3.12 22.60 -6.08
N SER A 944 3.32 21.90 -7.20
CA SER A 944 4.36 20.87 -7.35
C SER A 944 5.79 21.39 -7.22
N LEU A 945 6.06 22.67 -7.50
CA LEU A 945 7.39 23.27 -7.36
C LEU A 945 7.66 23.68 -5.91
N VAL A 946 6.66 24.25 -5.23
CA VAL A 946 6.81 24.75 -3.84
C VAL A 946 6.47 23.70 -2.77
N GLY A 947 5.96 22.53 -3.18
CA GLY A 947 5.63 21.39 -2.34
C GLY A 947 6.64 20.25 -2.45
N GLY A 948 6.22 19.03 -2.09
CA GLY A 948 7.06 17.83 -2.18
C GLY A 948 8.37 17.95 -1.40
N SER A 949 9.49 17.61 -2.04
CA SER A 949 10.83 17.75 -1.48
C SER A 949 11.26 19.20 -1.20
N ASN A 950 10.56 20.19 -1.75
CA ASN A 950 10.80 21.61 -1.50
C ASN A 950 9.97 22.17 -0.34
N SER A 951 9.11 21.38 0.30
CA SER A 951 8.22 21.85 1.37
C SER A 951 8.98 22.34 2.61
N ALA A 952 8.55 23.48 3.16
CA ALA A 952 9.08 24.05 4.38
C ALA A 952 8.38 23.43 5.59
N HIS A 953 9.09 23.33 6.72
CA HIS A 953 8.45 22.98 7.98
C HIS A 953 7.50 24.10 8.45
N THR A 954 6.32 23.71 8.92
CA THR A 954 5.37 24.63 9.59
C THR A 954 5.99 25.27 10.83
N GLY A 955 5.48 26.43 11.23
CA GLY A 955 5.84 27.05 12.51
C GLY A 955 5.46 26.13 13.67
N PHE A 956 4.29 25.51 13.59
CA PHE A 956 3.81 24.52 14.55
C PHE A 956 4.84 23.39 14.79
N TYR A 957 5.35 22.78 13.72
CA TYR A 957 6.33 21.70 13.83
C TYR A 957 7.72 22.18 14.27
N LYS A 958 8.15 23.37 13.82
CA LYS A 958 9.42 23.97 14.25
C LYS A 958 9.41 24.24 15.76
N HIS A 959 8.34 24.83 16.30
CA HIS A 959 8.20 25.05 17.74
C HIS A 959 8.15 23.72 18.50
N ALA A 960 7.40 22.73 18.01
CA ALA A 960 7.37 21.40 18.62
C ALA A 960 8.77 20.75 18.71
N LYS A 961 9.59 20.88 17.65
CA LYS A 961 10.99 20.42 17.66
C LYS A 961 11.86 21.18 18.67
N GLN A 962 11.64 22.48 18.84
CA GLN A 962 12.35 23.27 19.85
C GLN A 962 12.00 22.81 21.26
N LEU A 963 10.72 22.56 21.55
CA LEU A 963 10.28 22.03 22.84
C LEU A 963 10.90 20.66 23.14
N ASP A 964 11.06 19.81 22.13
CA ASP A 964 11.70 18.49 22.29
C ASP A 964 13.20 18.57 22.65
N THR A 965 13.86 19.71 22.45
CA THR A 965 15.27 19.89 22.88
C THR A 965 15.43 19.87 24.40
N LEU A 966 14.35 20.13 25.16
CA LEU A 966 14.34 20.04 26.62
C LEU A 966 14.18 18.60 27.13
N ARG A 967 13.94 17.63 26.24
CA ARG A 967 13.59 16.25 26.58
C ARG A 967 14.61 15.25 26.03
N SER A 968 14.73 14.09 26.67
CA SER A 968 15.64 13.02 26.23
C SER A 968 15.09 12.22 25.04
N SER A 969 13.80 12.33 24.75
CA SER A 969 13.11 11.71 23.62
C SER A 969 12.05 12.65 23.07
N PRO A 970 11.81 12.65 21.73
CA PRO A 970 10.74 13.44 21.14
C PRO A 970 9.37 13.10 21.73
N TYR A 971 8.60 14.13 22.04
CA TYR A 971 7.21 14.04 22.50
C TYR A 971 6.37 15.00 21.66
N TRP A 972 6.69 16.29 21.73
CA TRP A 972 5.91 17.36 21.08
C TRP A 972 5.91 17.24 19.56
N ALA A 973 7.04 16.89 18.94
CA ALA A 973 7.13 16.79 17.49
C ALA A 973 6.65 15.45 16.91
N THR A 974 6.11 14.55 17.74
CA THR A 974 5.52 13.29 17.24
C THR A 974 4.21 13.57 16.52
N THR A 975 3.91 12.86 15.43
CA THR A 975 2.74 13.15 14.59
C THR A 975 1.43 13.03 15.37
N ARG A 976 1.30 12.02 16.24
CA ARG A 976 0.13 11.82 17.09
C ARG A 976 -0.11 12.98 18.07
N GLU A 977 0.95 13.56 18.63
CA GLU A 977 0.85 14.69 19.58
C GLU A 977 0.56 16.01 18.86
N LEU A 978 1.08 16.17 17.63
CA LEU A 978 0.68 17.27 16.76
C LEU A 978 -0.81 17.16 16.43
N PHE A 979 -1.29 15.96 16.09
CA PHE A 979 -2.68 15.68 15.75
C PHE A 979 -3.61 16.02 16.91
N ALA A 980 -3.35 15.47 18.10
CA ALA A 980 -4.20 15.70 19.27
C ALA A 980 -4.20 17.16 19.75
N ARG A 981 -3.07 17.87 19.68
CA ARG A 981 -3.02 19.31 20.04
C ARG A 981 -3.73 20.19 19.01
N ALA A 982 -3.52 19.93 17.72
CA ALA A 982 -4.19 20.69 16.67
C ALA A 982 -5.71 20.41 16.63
N GLY A 983 -6.12 19.15 16.89
CA GLY A 983 -7.53 18.79 17.02
C GLY A 983 -8.20 19.47 18.22
N ALA A 984 -7.52 19.54 19.36
CA ALA A 984 -8.02 20.29 20.51
C ALA A 984 -8.19 21.78 20.18
N ALA A 985 -7.23 22.40 19.49
CA ALA A 985 -7.34 23.78 19.03
C ALA A 985 -8.54 23.99 18.07
N TYR A 986 -8.77 23.03 17.16
CA TYR A 986 -9.93 23.03 16.27
C TYR A 986 -11.27 22.96 17.03
N VAL A 987 -11.37 22.10 18.06
CA VAL A 987 -12.56 22.05 18.93
C VAL A 987 -12.77 23.37 19.66
N GLN A 988 -11.69 23.98 20.17
CA GLN A 988 -11.75 25.28 20.83
C GLN A 988 -12.26 26.37 19.87
N ASP A 989 -11.76 26.40 18.62
CA ASP A 989 -12.24 27.35 17.59
C ASP A 989 -13.74 27.21 17.33
N LYS A 990 -14.26 25.97 17.28
CA LYS A 990 -15.69 25.70 17.06
C LYS A 990 -16.59 26.12 18.22
N ILE A 991 -16.09 26.07 19.45
CA ILE A 991 -16.80 26.54 20.65
C ILE A 991 -16.78 28.06 20.71
N GLU A 992 -15.61 28.69 20.51
CA GLU A 992 -15.45 30.15 20.53
C GLU A 992 -16.24 30.83 19.41
N ALA A 993 -16.36 30.20 18.23
CA ALA A 993 -17.18 30.69 17.11
C ALA A 993 -18.67 30.81 17.48
N ARG A 994 -19.13 30.14 18.54
CA ARG A 994 -20.50 30.20 19.08
C ARG A 994 -20.61 31.09 20.32
N ALA A 995 -19.54 31.80 20.67
CA ALA A 995 -19.42 32.58 21.90
C ALA A 995 -19.68 31.74 23.18
N GLU A 996 -19.29 30.47 23.14
CA GLU A 996 -19.39 29.52 24.25
C GLU A 996 -18.02 29.29 24.90
N ARG A 997 -18.00 28.59 26.04
CA ARG A 997 -16.78 28.19 26.78
C ARG A 997 -16.97 26.83 27.45
N SER A 998 -15.98 25.94 27.35
CA SER A 998 -16.03 24.63 28.01
C SER A 998 -14.64 24.21 28.51
N ASP A 999 -14.27 24.72 29.69
CA ASP A 999 -12.91 24.59 30.23
C ASP A 999 -12.51 23.13 30.55
N TYR A 1000 -13.45 22.24 30.84
CA TYR A 1000 -13.14 20.84 31.11
C TYR A 1000 -12.87 20.08 29.81
N LEU A 1001 -13.58 20.42 28.72
CA LEU A 1001 -13.35 19.87 27.39
C LEU A 1001 -11.99 20.30 26.82
N VAL A 1002 -11.76 21.61 26.76
CA VAL A 1002 -10.55 22.20 26.16
C VAL A 1002 -10.23 23.57 26.77
N PHE A 1003 -8.98 23.75 27.18
CA PHE A 1003 -8.46 25.04 27.66
C PHE A 1003 -6.97 25.19 27.30
N GLY A 1004 -6.52 26.43 27.05
CA GLY A 1004 -5.11 26.74 26.75
C GLY A 1004 -4.61 26.20 25.41
N SER A 1005 -5.51 25.82 24.49
CA SER A 1005 -5.19 25.48 23.10
C SER A 1005 -5.26 26.71 22.17
N ASP A 1006 -5.50 27.89 22.72
CA ASP A 1006 -5.52 29.14 21.97
C ASP A 1006 -4.11 29.61 21.55
N ALA A 1007 -4.08 30.59 20.63
CA ALA A 1007 -2.83 31.07 20.06
C ALA A 1007 -2.02 31.96 21.02
N ALA A 1008 -2.66 32.61 22.00
CA ALA A 1008 -2.06 33.63 22.85
C ALA A 1008 -1.39 33.04 24.10
N THR A 1009 -1.92 31.94 24.65
CA THR A 1009 -1.51 31.38 25.94
C THR A 1009 0.00 31.13 26.06
N HIS A 1010 0.66 30.65 24.99
CA HIS A 1010 2.09 30.34 25.00
C HIS A 1010 2.92 31.19 24.03
N GLU A 1011 2.36 32.27 23.47
CA GLU A 1011 3.04 33.10 22.47
C GLU A 1011 4.36 33.70 22.99
N LYS A 1012 4.40 34.03 24.29
CA LYS A 1012 5.56 34.63 24.96
C LYS A 1012 6.48 33.62 25.66
N HIS A 1013 6.21 32.31 25.54
CA HIS A 1013 6.99 31.30 26.26
C HIS A 1013 8.42 31.23 25.67
N PRO A 1014 9.48 31.26 26.50
CA PRO A 1014 10.87 31.46 26.04
C PRO A 1014 11.44 30.34 25.16
N VAL A 1015 10.79 29.17 25.13
CA VAL A 1015 11.27 27.97 24.41
C VAL A 1015 10.49 27.70 23.12
N GLY A 1016 9.22 28.11 23.05
CA GLY A 1016 8.33 27.82 21.93
C GLY A 1016 6.87 27.62 22.34
N ASN A 1017 5.98 27.52 21.36
CA ASN A 1017 4.54 27.34 21.55
C ASN A 1017 4.10 25.90 21.18
N PRO A 1018 3.39 25.18 22.06
CA PRO A 1018 2.92 23.82 21.81
C PRO A 1018 1.69 23.72 20.89
N ASN A 1019 1.02 24.82 20.54
CA ASN A 1019 -0.21 24.79 19.73
C ASN A 1019 0.02 25.42 18.34
N PRO A 1020 -0.80 25.05 17.33
CA PRO A 1020 -0.77 25.75 16.05
C PRO A 1020 -1.26 27.21 16.22
N THR A 1021 -0.67 28.13 15.47
CA THR A 1021 -1.01 29.57 15.53
C THR A 1021 -1.00 30.20 14.14
N GLY A 1022 -1.65 31.36 13.99
CA GLY A 1022 -1.72 32.12 12.75
C GLY A 1022 -2.15 31.26 11.55
N ARG A 1023 -1.41 31.38 10.44
CA ARG A 1023 -1.69 30.67 9.18
C ARG A 1023 -1.67 29.14 9.31
N ASP A 1024 -0.84 28.58 10.19
CA ASP A 1024 -0.81 27.13 10.40
C ASP A 1024 -2.14 26.66 11.01
N ARG A 1025 -2.71 27.42 11.96
CA ARG A 1025 -4.01 27.07 12.59
C ARG A 1025 -5.17 27.19 11.59
N GLU A 1026 -5.22 28.27 10.82
CA GLU A 1026 -6.24 28.48 9.77
C GLU A 1026 -6.22 27.35 8.72
N ALA A 1027 -5.03 26.99 8.25
CA ALA A 1027 -4.87 25.89 7.29
C ALA A 1027 -5.30 24.56 7.90
N LEU A 1028 -4.85 24.25 9.13
CA LEU A 1028 -5.19 23.01 9.81
C LEU A 1028 -6.70 22.88 10.07
N ALA A 1029 -7.41 23.96 10.37
CA ALA A 1029 -8.86 23.94 10.54
C ALA A 1029 -9.59 23.41 9.28
N THR A 1030 -9.12 23.78 8.09
CA THR A 1030 -9.67 23.27 6.82
C THR A 1030 -9.43 21.77 6.66
N TYR A 1031 -8.24 21.29 7.03
CA TYR A 1031 -7.91 19.87 6.97
C TYR A 1031 -8.66 19.04 8.03
N PHE A 1032 -8.88 19.60 9.23
CA PHE A 1032 -9.70 18.96 10.26
C PHE A 1032 -11.17 18.91 9.85
N GLU A 1033 -11.73 19.96 9.24
CA GLU A 1033 -13.09 19.91 8.71
C GLU A 1033 -13.21 18.81 7.65
N ALA A 1034 -12.28 18.71 6.69
CA ALA A 1034 -12.31 17.66 5.69
C ALA A 1034 -12.22 16.24 6.29
N LEU A 1035 -11.43 16.05 7.35
CA LEU A 1035 -11.35 14.78 8.09
C LEU A 1035 -12.67 14.49 8.82
N MET A 1036 -13.26 15.49 9.48
CA MET A 1036 -14.50 15.31 10.24
C MET A 1036 -15.70 15.10 9.33
N THR A 1037 -15.76 15.76 8.18
CA THR A 1037 -16.71 15.47 7.11
C THR A 1037 -16.66 13.98 6.74
N GLU A 1038 -15.47 13.45 6.42
CA GLU A 1038 -15.33 12.02 6.08
C GLU A 1038 -15.78 11.11 7.23
N TYR A 1039 -15.41 11.45 8.46
CA TYR A 1039 -15.78 10.67 9.64
C TYR A 1039 -17.31 10.70 9.91
N ARG A 1040 -17.96 11.87 9.83
CA ARG A 1040 -19.42 12.01 9.98
C ARG A 1040 -20.16 11.16 8.95
N LEU A 1041 -19.70 11.17 7.70
CA LEU A 1041 -20.28 10.35 6.63
C LEU A 1041 -20.14 8.84 6.92
N GLN A 1042 -19.07 8.41 7.57
CA GLN A 1042 -18.93 7.03 8.05
C GLN A 1042 -19.90 6.71 9.18
N CYS A 1043 -20.14 7.66 10.09
CA CYS A 1043 -21.11 7.49 11.18
C CYS A 1043 -22.56 7.40 10.68
N VAL A 1044 -22.93 8.11 9.61
CA VAL A 1044 -24.29 8.00 9.02
C VAL A 1044 -24.60 6.57 8.51
N LYS A 1045 -23.58 5.78 8.16
CA LYS A 1045 -23.73 4.36 7.78
C LYS A 1045 -24.42 3.52 8.86
N SER A 1046 -24.34 3.89 10.15
CA SER A 1046 -25.00 3.14 11.23
C SER A 1046 -26.50 3.41 11.31
N VAL A 1047 -26.98 4.49 10.69
CA VAL A 1047 -28.40 4.91 10.70
C VAL A 1047 -29.09 4.58 9.37
N GLU A 1048 -28.39 4.65 8.24
CA GLU A 1048 -28.93 4.32 6.90
C GLU A 1048 -28.99 2.82 6.58
N VAL A 1049 -28.31 1.95 7.33
CA VAL A 1049 -28.55 0.50 7.26
C VAL A 1049 -29.96 0.14 7.80
N GLY A 1050 -30.64 1.11 8.41
CA GLY A 1050 -32.08 1.11 8.72
C GLY A 1050 -33.00 1.75 7.67
N LEU A 1051 -32.54 1.98 6.44
CA LEU A 1051 -33.45 2.03 5.29
C LEU A 1051 -33.96 0.59 5.06
N GLU A 1052 -34.89 0.16 5.93
CA GLU A 1052 -35.77 -0.95 5.59
C GLU A 1052 -36.57 -0.59 4.32
N PRO A 1053 -36.86 -1.56 3.45
CA PRO A 1053 -37.80 -1.37 2.35
C PRO A 1053 -39.20 -0.94 2.82
#